data_AF-A0A496V216-F1
#
_entry.id   AF-A0A496V216-F1
#
_cell.length_a   1.000
_cell.length_b   1.000
_cell.length_c   1.000
_cell.angle_alpha   90.00
_cell.angle_beta   90.00
_cell.angle_gamma   90.00
#
_symmetry.space_group_name_H-M   'P 1'
#
loop_
_entity.id
_entity.type
_entity.pdbx_description
1 polymer ?
#
loop_
_entity_poly.entity_id
_entity_poly.type
_entity_poly.pdbx_seq_one_letter_code
_entity_poly.pdbx_strand_id
1 'polypeptide(L)'
;MKKVSWAFTMALIALAFGYNTANAKWESLGGVLTSPPECVSWGANRIDCFVKGTDNALWHRWWNGSRWGGWESLGGVLTSPPNCVSWGANRIDCFVKGTDNAMWHRWWNGSRWGGWESLGGGLTSPPECVSWGANRLDCFVKGTDNAMWHKWWNGRSWGGWESLGGGLTSPPECVSWGANRLDCFVRGTDKAMWHKWWNGRRWGGWESLGGVLTSPPNCVSWGANRLDCFVKGTDNAMWHKWWNGRRWGGWESLGGVLTSPPECVSWGANRLDCFVRGTDKALWHKWWDGSRWNKWESLGGVLTSLPECVSWGANRLDCFVRGTDKALWHKWWDGDKKPGATFSCEEKRYCKEMASCEEAIYHLQKCGNKHLDHDKDGVPCESLCAKKTCSTQLKAAQKERDQAKHAKKVLEQQLAQLRKQNASCQRGLNATKQQLQAVQKQRDQANQAKKALEQQLAQLRKQNAWCQSGLKATKQQLASTKHQLALCQNGMNVTKKQLASCQRGMNATKKQLASSQRSLNATKKQLASCQSGLNATKQQLTSCQRGMNATKQQLASCQNALAQATKKPAKLDLSGTWVGENYTCYGNFGQLVQIRETIRIEQTGNSIVATKITGDACVPAGNRTFAGTLNANAKTANITWTTGLPRRPASSQARGSLTIIDHNTMTGNPGGVRFKRIPPK
;
A
#
# COMPACT_ATOMS: atom_id res chain seq x y z
N MET A 1 24.89 -62.62 -54.31
CA MET A 1 23.74 -63.49 -53.96
C MET A 1 24.22 -64.55 -52.98
N LYS A 2 23.47 -64.83 -51.90
CA LYS A 2 23.82 -65.61 -50.68
C LYS A 2 24.54 -64.84 -49.57
N LYS A 3 23.74 -64.22 -48.69
CA LYS A 3 23.97 -64.02 -47.23
C LYS A 3 22.78 -63.27 -46.61
N VAL A 4 21.56 -63.79 -46.81
CA VAL A 4 20.34 -63.35 -46.12
C VAL A 4 19.50 -64.60 -45.89
N SER A 5 19.84 -65.41 -44.89
CA SER A 5 19.04 -66.63 -44.55
C SER A 5 19.26 -67.16 -43.13
N TRP A 6 19.94 -66.42 -42.24
CA TRP A 6 20.19 -66.88 -40.86
C TRP A 6 19.63 -65.95 -39.78
N ALA A 7 19.04 -64.81 -40.16
CA ALA A 7 18.40 -63.87 -39.24
C ALA A 7 16.86 -64.04 -39.15
N PHE A 8 16.23 -64.72 -40.11
CA PHE A 8 14.77 -64.89 -40.15
C PHE A 8 14.27 -66.17 -39.49
N THR A 9 15.12 -67.20 -39.33
CA THR A 9 14.76 -68.47 -38.68
C THR A 9 14.98 -68.48 -37.17
N MET A 10 15.83 -67.58 -36.64
CA MET A 10 16.00 -67.38 -35.18
C MET A 10 14.88 -66.50 -34.58
N ALA A 11 14.21 -65.66 -35.38
CA ALA A 11 13.07 -64.85 -34.94
C ALA A 11 11.77 -65.66 -34.79
N LEU A 12 11.69 -66.86 -35.39
CA LEU A 12 10.53 -67.76 -35.32
C LEU A 12 10.66 -68.87 -34.26
N ILE A 13 11.87 -69.10 -33.72
CA ILE A 13 12.10 -70.06 -32.62
C ILE A 13 12.14 -69.37 -31.24
N ALA A 14 12.34 -68.04 -31.19
CA ALA A 14 12.13 -67.24 -29.97
C ALA A 14 10.64 -67.07 -29.59
N LEU A 15 9.70 -67.52 -30.44
CA LEU A 15 8.26 -67.57 -30.17
C LEU A 15 7.77 -68.94 -29.64
N ALA A 16 8.65 -69.94 -29.54
CA ALA A 16 8.28 -71.31 -29.11
C ALA A 16 8.90 -71.77 -27.79
N PHE A 17 9.90 -71.04 -27.26
CA PHE A 17 10.45 -71.28 -25.92
C PHE A 17 10.58 -69.95 -25.15
N GLY A 18 9.45 -69.24 -25.06
CA GLY A 18 9.26 -68.31 -23.96
C GLY A 18 9.18 -69.13 -22.67
N TYR A 19 10.22 -69.10 -21.86
CA TYR A 19 10.09 -69.48 -20.45
C TYR A 19 9.02 -68.58 -19.85
N ASN A 20 7.84 -69.15 -19.67
CA ASN A 20 6.65 -68.50 -19.18
C ASN A 20 6.78 -68.32 -17.67
N THR A 21 7.53 -67.29 -17.25
CA THR A 21 7.56 -66.84 -15.86
C THR A 21 6.62 -65.65 -15.70
N ALA A 22 5.33 -65.93 -15.48
CA ALA A 22 4.38 -65.11 -14.69
C ALA A 22 2.93 -65.55 -14.98
N ASN A 23 2.52 -66.69 -14.40
CA ASN A 23 1.23 -67.33 -14.62
C ASN A 23 0.02 -66.61 -13.95
N ALA A 24 0.09 -65.30 -13.70
CA ALA A 24 -1.01 -64.51 -13.15
C ALA A 24 -1.55 -63.53 -14.21
N LYS A 25 -2.79 -63.75 -14.67
CA LYS A 25 -3.51 -62.80 -15.54
C LYS A 25 -3.88 -61.54 -14.73
N TRP A 26 -3.97 -60.40 -15.41
CA TRP A 26 -4.50 -59.17 -14.83
C TRP A 26 -5.98 -59.35 -14.46
N GLU A 27 -6.36 -59.00 -13.23
CA GLU A 27 -7.74 -58.99 -12.74
C GLU A 27 -8.22 -57.54 -12.63
N SER A 28 -9.39 -57.24 -13.21
CA SER A 28 -10.04 -55.93 -13.00
C SER A 28 -10.88 -55.98 -11.73
N LEU A 29 -10.63 -55.05 -10.83
CA LEU A 29 -11.40 -54.85 -9.60
C LEU A 29 -12.46 -53.74 -9.75
N GLY A 30 -12.62 -53.22 -10.97
CA GLY A 30 -13.59 -52.17 -11.30
C GLY A 30 -13.28 -50.81 -10.65
N GLY A 31 -14.32 -49.98 -10.51
CA GLY A 31 -14.20 -48.62 -9.99
C GLY A 31 -13.78 -47.59 -11.06
N VAL A 32 -13.76 -46.31 -10.69
CA VAL A 32 -13.26 -45.20 -11.54
C VAL A 32 -12.35 -44.30 -10.71
N LEU A 33 -11.05 -44.52 -10.84
CA LEU A 33 -10.01 -43.93 -10.01
C LEU A 33 -9.52 -42.60 -10.57
N THR A 34 -9.45 -41.57 -9.72
CA THR A 34 -8.86 -40.27 -10.07
C THR A 34 -7.47 -40.04 -9.46
N SER A 35 -7.06 -40.87 -8.50
CA SER A 35 -5.68 -40.96 -7.98
C SER A 35 -5.03 -42.29 -8.36
N PRO A 36 -3.70 -42.44 -8.17
CA PRO A 36 -3.10 -43.76 -7.94
C PRO A 36 -3.80 -44.49 -6.76
N PRO A 37 -3.80 -45.83 -6.76
CA PRO A 37 -4.24 -46.61 -5.59
C PRO A 37 -3.20 -46.54 -4.47
N GLU A 38 -3.68 -46.76 -3.25
CA GLU A 38 -2.91 -46.93 -2.01
C GLU A 38 -3.38 -48.24 -1.38
N CYS A 39 -2.50 -49.21 -1.10
CA CYS A 39 -2.92 -50.52 -0.59
C CYS A 39 -2.08 -50.95 0.61
N VAL A 40 -2.76 -51.30 1.70
CA VAL A 40 -2.13 -51.68 2.96
C VAL A 40 -2.59 -53.07 3.40
N SER A 41 -1.70 -53.77 4.10
CA SER A 41 -2.05 -54.98 4.83
C SER A 41 -1.85 -54.78 6.32
N TRP A 42 -2.83 -55.21 7.12
CA TRP A 42 -2.70 -55.30 8.58
C TRP A 42 -2.51 -56.73 9.09
N GLY A 43 -2.46 -57.72 8.19
CA GLY A 43 -2.33 -59.13 8.56
C GLY A 43 -2.36 -60.07 7.37
N ALA A 44 -2.00 -61.33 7.62
CA ALA A 44 -1.97 -62.37 6.60
C ALA A 44 -3.35 -62.54 5.92
N ASN A 45 -3.34 -62.78 4.60
CA ASN A 45 -4.52 -62.91 3.76
C ASN A 45 -5.45 -61.68 3.74
N ARG A 46 -4.92 -60.49 4.06
CA ARG A 46 -5.69 -59.25 4.05
C ARG A 46 -4.97 -58.16 3.27
N ILE A 47 -5.73 -57.52 2.39
CA ILE A 47 -5.33 -56.30 1.68
C ILE A 47 -6.52 -55.35 1.70
N ASP A 48 -6.26 -54.08 1.94
CA ASP A 48 -7.24 -53.00 1.88
C ASP A 48 -6.69 -51.93 0.94
N CYS A 49 -7.41 -51.66 -0.14
CA CYS A 49 -7.03 -50.70 -1.17
C CYS A 49 -7.95 -49.48 -1.16
N PHE A 50 -7.33 -48.31 -1.25
CA PHE A 50 -7.93 -47.00 -1.11
C PHE A 50 -7.65 -46.14 -2.32
N VAL A 51 -8.67 -45.41 -2.78
CA VAL A 51 -8.57 -44.58 -3.98
C VAL A 51 -9.38 -43.31 -3.83
N LYS A 52 -9.00 -42.25 -4.55
CA LYS A 52 -9.86 -41.09 -4.74
C LYS A 52 -10.83 -41.32 -5.90
N GLY A 53 -12.12 -41.33 -5.63
CA GLY A 53 -13.19 -41.49 -6.63
C GLY A 53 -13.41 -40.24 -7.50
N THR A 54 -14.34 -40.32 -8.46
CA THR A 54 -14.72 -39.18 -9.33
C THR A 54 -15.46 -38.07 -8.59
N ASP A 55 -16.05 -38.40 -7.45
CA ASP A 55 -16.68 -37.49 -6.48
C ASP A 55 -15.66 -36.85 -5.52
N ASN A 56 -14.37 -37.16 -5.67
CA ASN A 56 -13.29 -36.81 -4.74
C ASN A 56 -13.43 -37.45 -3.35
N ALA A 57 -14.30 -38.45 -3.16
CA ALA A 57 -14.36 -39.18 -1.89
C ALA A 57 -13.26 -40.24 -1.81
N LEU A 58 -12.96 -40.68 -0.58
CA LEU A 58 -12.15 -41.87 -0.34
C LEU A 58 -13.03 -43.10 -0.58
N TRP A 59 -12.60 -43.97 -1.48
CA TRP A 59 -13.26 -45.25 -1.77
C TRP A 59 -12.35 -46.40 -1.35
N HIS A 60 -12.95 -47.43 -0.79
CA HIS A 60 -12.26 -48.57 -0.20
C HIS A 60 -12.77 -49.88 -0.82
N ARG A 61 -11.84 -50.82 -1.04
CA ARG A 61 -12.10 -52.20 -1.45
C ARG A 61 -11.06 -53.11 -0.82
N TRP A 62 -11.47 -54.29 -0.35
CA TRP A 62 -10.58 -55.18 0.40
C TRP A 62 -10.62 -56.63 -0.08
N TRP A 63 -9.52 -57.35 0.12
CA TRP A 63 -9.42 -58.79 0.00
C TRP A 63 -9.60 -59.43 1.38
N ASN A 64 -10.49 -60.41 1.52
CA ASN A 64 -10.78 -61.05 2.82
C ASN A 64 -10.18 -62.46 2.99
N GLY A 65 -9.25 -62.87 2.14
CA GLY A 65 -8.68 -64.22 2.11
C GLY A 65 -9.36 -65.18 1.13
N SER A 66 -10.54 -64.83 0.60
CA SER A 66 -11.27 -65.67 -0.35
C SER A 66 -11.81 -64.92 -1.56
N ARG A 67 -12.17 -63.64 -1.38
CA ARG A 67 -12.69 -62.78 -2.45
C ARG A 67 -12.45 -61.31 -2.15
N TRP A 68 -12.51 -60.52 -3.21
CA TRP A 68 -12.60 -59.07 -3.13
C TRP A 68 -14.01 -58.63 -2.68
N GLY A 69 -14.07 -57.72 -1.71
CA GLY A 69 -15.29 -57.02 -1.31
C GLY A 69 -15.80 -56.06 -2.39
N GLY A 70 -17.00 -55.53 -2.20
CA GLY A 70 -17.52 -54.43 -3.03
C GLY A 70 -16.79 -53.12 -2.77
N TRP A 71 -16.94 -52.15 -3.68
CA TRP A 71 -16.49 -50.78 -3.43
C TRP A 71 -17.41 -50.12 -2.40
N GLU A 72 -16.83 -49.56 -1.34
CA GLU A 72 -17.54 -48.74 -0.36
C GLU A 72 -16.98 -47.32 -0.32
N SER A 73 -17.85 -46.32 -0.24
CA SER A 73 -17.44 -44.94 -0.05
C SER A 73 -17.24 -44.66 1.44
N LEU A 74 -16.08 -44.12 1.78
CA LEU A 74 -15.74 -43.61 3.10
C LEU A 74 -15.98 -42.10 3.21
N GLY A 75 -16.56 -41.48 2.17
CA GLY A 75 -16.85 -40.05 2.11
C GLY A 75 -15.60 -39.17 2.09
N GLY A 76 -15.75 -37.92 2.54
CA GLY A 76 -14.70 -36.90 2.50
C GLY A 76 -14.59 -36.22 1.13
N VAL A 77 -13.78 -35.15 1.06
CA VAL A 77 -13.45 -34.45 -0.20
C VAL A 77 -11.94 -34.25 -0.26
N LEU A 78 -11.29 -35.17 -0.96
CA LEU A 78 -9.84 -35.31 -1.03
C LEU A 78 -9.26 -34.41 -2.12
N THR A 79 -8.13 -33.75 -1.82
CA THR A 79 -7.33 -33.00 -2.78
C THR A 79 -5.93 -33.59 -3.02
N SER A 80 -5.65 -34.74 -2.41
CA SER A 80 -4.45 -35.57 -2.65
C SER A 80 -4.85 -37.03 -2.86
N PRO A 81 -3.95 -37.90 -3.36
CA PRO A 81 -4.02 -39.33 -3.09
C PRO A 81 -4.08 -39.60 -1.56
N PRO A 82 -4.74 -40.69 -1.13
CA PRO A 82 -4.66 -41.15 0.26
C PRO A 82 -3.31 -41.79 0.55
N ASN A 83 -2.91 -41.78 1.82
CA ASN A 83 -1.87 -42.63 2.39
C ASN A 83 -2.49 -43.40 3.56
N CYS A 84 -2.38 -44.72 3.58
CA CYS A 84 -3.05 -45.57 4.56
C CYS A 84 -2.06 -46.54 5.18
N VAL A 85 -1.96 -46.52 6.50
CA VAL A 85 -0.96 -47.26 7.27
C VAL A 85 -1.63 -48.13 8.31
N SER A 86 -1.02 -49.28 8.61
CA SER A 86 -1.39 -50.14 9.72
C SER A 86 -0.26 -50.20 10.74
N TRP A 87 -0.61 -50.06 12.02
CA TRP A 87 0.30 -50.32 13.15
C TRP A 87 -0.01 -51.63 13.88
N GLY A 88 -1.02 -52.39 13.42
CA GLY A 88 -1.42 -53.62 14.07
C GLY A 88 -2.66 -54.28 13.45
N ALA A 89 -2.90 -55.53 13.84
CA ALA A 89 -4.03 -56.29 13.33
C ALA A 89 -5.37 -55.57 13.57
N ASN A 90 -6.26 -55.66 12.58
CA ASN A 90 -7.57 -55.01 12.58
C ASN A 90 -7.53 -53.48 12.72
N ARG A 91 -6.41 -52.84 12.37
CA ARG A 91 -6.27 -51.39 12.38
C ARG A 91 -5.74 -50.88 11.05
N ILE A 92 -6.42 -49.85 10.53
CA ILE A 92 -5.96 -49.05 9.39
C ILE A 92 -6.23 -47.60 9.73
N ASP A 93 -5.28 -46.73 9.43
CA ASP A 93 -5.40 -45.28 9.58
C ASP A 93 -5.09 -44.64 8.22
N CYS A 94 -6.06 -43.91 7.67
CA CYS A 94 -5.96 -43.27 6.37
C CYS A 94 -5.90 -41.75 6.49
N PHE A 95 -4.97 -41.15 5.78
CA PHE A 95 -4.65 -39.73 5.83
C PHE A 95 -4.75 -39.12 4.44
N VAL A 96 -5.34 -37.92 4.38
CA VAL A 96 -5.56 -37.21 3.12
C VAL A 96 -5.37 -35.71 3.31
N LYS A 97 -5.08 -34.99 2.22
CA LYS A 97 -5.19 -33.53 2.20
C LYS A 97 -6.63 -33.10 1.88
N GLY A 98 -7.26 -32.34 2.76
CA GLY A 98 -8.59 -31.77 2.57
C GLY A 98 -8.63 -30.57 1.63
N THR A 99 -9.82 -30.04 1.37
CA THR A 99 -10.03 -28.81 0.57
C THR A 99 -9.52 -27.54 1.25
N ASP A 100 -9.40 -27.59 2.58
CA ASP A 100 -8.81 -26.57 3.45
C ASP A 100 -7.28 -26.65 3.54
N ASN A 101 -6.64 -27.57 2.80
CA ASN A 101 -5.23 -27.93 2.89
C ASN A 101 -4.79 -28.48 4.26
N ALA A 102 -5.74 -28.86 5.13
CA ALA A 102 -5.41 -29.57 6.37
C ALA A 102 -5.21 -31.07 6.11
N MET A 103 -4.54 -31.74 7.04
CA MET A 103 -4.51 -33.20 7.09
C MET A 103 -5.80 -33.70 7.71
N TRP A 104 -6.50 -34.59 7.02
CA TRP A 104 -7.71 -35.25 7.51
C TRP A 104 -7.44 -36.73 7.70
N HIS A 105 -7.97 -37.28 8.78
CA HIS A 105 -7.74 -38.65 9.22
C HIS A 105 -9.06 -39.41 9.38
N ARG A 106 -9.05 -40.67 8.97
CA ARG A 106 -10.14 -41.64 9.19
C ARG A 106 -9.53 -43.02 9.42
N TRP A 107 -10.11 -43.78 10.35
CA TRP A 107 -9.52 -45.06 10.76
C TRP A 107 -10.54 -46.21 10.81
N TRP A 108 -10.07 -47.43 10.61
CA TRP A 108 -10.77 -48.67 10.91
C TRP A 108 -10.37 -49.16 12.30
N ASN A 109 -11.34 -49.46 13.17
CA ASN A 109 -11.08 -49.89 14.55
C ASN A 109 -11.29 -51.40 14.81
N GLY A 110 -11.40 -52.20 13.75
CA GLY A 110 -11.71 -53.64 13.84
C GLY A 110 -13.19 -53.99 13.69
N SER A 111 -14.09 -53.00 13.82
CA SER A 111 -15.54 -53.22 13.70
C SER A 111 -16.23 -52.23 12.77
N ARG A 112 -15.74 -50.99 12.71
CA ARG A 112 -16.28 -49.93 11.86
C ARG A 112 -15.23 -48.89 11.51
N TRP A 113 -15.52 -48.13 10.46
CA TRP A 113 -14.82 -46.90 10.15
C TRP A 113 -15.24 -45.77 11.10
N GLY A 114 -14.26 -45.04 11.65
CA GLY A 114 -14.47 -43.80 12.38
C GLY A 114 -14.98 -42.66 11.48
N GLY A 115 -15.39 -41.56 12.11
CA GLY A 115 -15.66 -40.31 11.38
C GLY A 115 -14.38 -39.66 10.86
N TRP A 116 -14.52 -38.71 9.94
CA TRP A 116 -13.41 -37.86 9.52
C TRP A 116 -13.06 -36.88 10.65
N GLU A 117 -11.79 -36.81 11.03
CA GLU A 117 -11.27 -35.80 11.94
C GLU A 117 -10.19 -34.96 11.26
N SER A 118 -10.21 -33.65 11.51
CA SER A 118 -9.15 -32.75 11.04
C SER A 118 -8.00 -32.78 12.03
N LEU A 119 -6.80 -32.99 11.52
CA LEU A 119 -5.54 -32.92 12.25
C LEU A 119 -4.84 -31.56 12.06
N GLY A 120 -5.50 -30.63 11.35
CA GLY A 120 -4.99 -29.29 11.04
C GLY A 120 -3.80 -29.29 10.08
N GLY A 121 -2.99 -28.24 10.14
CA GLY A 121 -1.80 -28.07 9.30
C GLY A 121 -2.06 -27.34 7.98
N GLY A 122 -0.99 -27.02 7.26
CA GLY A 122 -1.02 -26.38 5.94
C GLY A 122 -0.19 -27.18 4.94
N LEU A 123 -0.81 -28.18 4.33
CA LEU A 123 -0.15 -29.18 3.49
C LEU A 123 0.01 -28.68 2.05
N THR A 124 1.17 -28.92 1.47
CA THR A 124 1.45 -28.71 0.03
C THR A 124 1.88 -30.00 -0.69
N SER A 125 1.90 -31.13 0.03
CA SER A 125 2.08 -32.49 -0.50
C SER A 125 0.96 -33.41 0.02
N PRO A 126 0.80 -34.61 -0.56
CA PRO A 126 0.13 -35.71 0.13
C PRO A 126 0.81 -35.99 1.50
N PRO A 127 0.06 -36.49 2.51
CA PRO A 127 0.65 -37.02 3.73
C PRO A 127 1.44 -38.31 3.47
N GLU A 128 2.49 -38.50 4.24
CA GLU A 128 3.27 -39.74 4.32
C GLU A 128 3.27 -40.21 5.78
N CYS A 129 2.58 -41.31 6.08
CA CYS A 129 2.45 -41.81 7.45
C CYS A 129 3.00 -43.22 7.59
N VAL A 130 3.81 -43.42 8.63
CA VAL A 130 4.53 -44.66 8.90
C VAL A 130 4.33 -45.08 10.35
N SER A 131 4.41 -46.39 10.60
CA SER A 131 4.45 -46.96 11.94
C SER A 131 5.78 -47.66 12.18
N TRP A 132 6.39 -47.43 13.35
CA TRP A 132 7.52 -48.21 13.85
C TRP A 132 7.13 -49.17 14.97
N GLY A 133 5.86 -49.22 15.35
CA GLY A 133 5.41 -50.06 16.46
C GLY A 133 3.92 -49.95 16.76
N ALA A 134 3.42 -50.90 17.54
CA ALA A 134 2.01 -50.94 17.91
C ALA A 134 1.56 -49.63 18.59
N ASN A 135 0.39 -49.15 18.20
CA ASN A 135 -0.25 -47.95 18.71
C ASN A 135 0.59 -46.67 18.52
N ARG A 136 1.40 -46.63 17.46
CA ARG A 136 2.22 -45.49 17.08
C ARG A 136 2.08 -45.20 15.60
N LEU A 137 1.88 -43.92 15.29
CA LEU A 137 1.92 -43.37 13.94
C LEU A 137 2.72 -42.08 13.92
N ASP A 138 3.47 -41.87 12.86
CA ASP A 138 4.22 -40.65 12.59
C ASP A 138 3.92 -40.23 11.15
N CYS A 139 3.40 -39.02 11.00
CA CYS A 139 2.93 -38.47 9.72
C CYS A 139 3.75 -37.24 9.34
N PHE A 140 4.17 -37.20 8.08
CA PHE A 140 5.08 -36.22 7.51
C PHE A 140 4.46 -35.55 6.28
N VAL A 141 4.65 -34.25 6.16
CA VAL A 141 4.12 -33.46 5.05
C VAL A 141 5.11 -32.38 4.64
N LYS A 142 5.02 -31.92 3.39
CA LYS A 142 5.64 -30.66 2.98
C LYS A 142 4.73 -29.48 3.33
N GLY A 143 5.21 -28.57 4.18
CA GLY A 143 4.51 -27.34 4.56
C GLY A 143 4.48 -26.27 3.47
N THR A 144 3.76 -25.18 3.72
CA THR A 144 3.71 -23.99 2.83
C THR A 144 5.04 -23.24 2.75
N ASP A 145 5.89 -23.42 3.75
CA ASP A 145 7.27 -22.94 3.84
C ASP A 145 8.29 -23.87 3.14
N ASN A 146 7.81 -24.95 2.50
CA ASN A 146 8.62 -26.05 1.95
C ASN A 146 9.47 -26.81 2.98
N ALA A 147 9.22 -26.65 4.29
CA ALA A 147 9.84 -27.49 5.30
C ALA A 147 9.10 -28.83 5.45
N MET A 148 9.77 -29.82 6.02
CA MET A 148 9.11 -31.05 6.48
C MET A 148 8.42 -30.77 7.82
N TRP A 149 7.13 -31.06 7.89
CA TRP A 149 6.35 -30.95 9.12
C TRP A 149 5.90 -32.34 9.58
N HIS A 150 5.93 -32.55 10.89
CA HIS A 150 5.68 -33.83 11.53
C HIS A 150 4.55 -33.72 12.56
N LYS A 151 3.69 -34.75 12.61
CA LYS A 151 2.64 -34.94 13.60
C LYS A 151 2.54 -36.43 13.91
N TRP A 152 2.34 -36.79 15.17
CA TRP A 152 2.36 -38.19 15.59
C TRP A 152 1.20 -38.57 16.51
N TRP A 153 0.83 -39.84 16.50
CA TRP A 153 -0.05 -40.45 17.50
C TRP A 153 0.81 -41.18 18.53
N ASN A 154 0.67 -40.83 19.82
CA ASN A 154 1.46 -41.43 20.90
C ASN A 154 0.76 -42.59 21.63
N GLY A 155 -0.36 -43.07 21.11
CA GLY A 155 -1.18 -44.10 21.75
C GLY A 155 -2.33 -43.57 22.60
N ARG A 156 -2.35 -42.26 22.88
CA ARG A 156 -3.40 -41.58 23.67
C ARG A 156 -3.97 -40.36 22.95
N SER A 157 -3.12 -39.59 22.30
CA SER A 157 -3.49 -38.36 21.62
C SER A 157 -2.56 -38.06 20.44
N TRP A 158 -3.05 -37.24 19.52
CA TRP A 158 -2.22 -36.62 18.50
C TRP A 158 -1.33 -35.53 19.12
N GLY A 159 -0.04 -35.55 18.81
CA GLY A 159 0.90 -34.48 19.14
C GLY A 159 0.62 -33.19 18.35
N GLY A 160 1.23 -32.08 18.75
CA GLY A 160 1.23 -30.84 17.96
C GLY A 160 1.97 -31.01 16.63
N TRP A 161 1.76 -30.08 15.69
CA TRP A 161 2.61 -30.00 14.49
C TRP A 161 3.98 -29.45 14.89
N GLU A 162 5.06 -30.15 14.51
CA GLU A 162 6.43 -29.67 14.66
C GLU A 162 7.12 -29.55 13.31
N SER A 163 7.91 -28.48 13.13
CA SER A 163 8.74 -28.33 11.95
C SER A 163 10.06 -29.07 12.14
N LEU A 164 10.40 -29.89 11.16
CA LEU A 164 11.67 -30.59 11.07
C LEU A 164 12.66 -29.88 10.14
N GLY A 165 12.29 -28.69 9.63
CA GLY A 165 13.07 -27.86 8.73
C GLY A 165 13.26 -28.47 7.34
N GLY A 166 14.31 -28.05 6.64
CA GLY A 166 14.64 -28.51 5.28
C GLY A 166 14.00 -27.67 4.18
N GLY A 167 14.40 -27.91 2.94
CA GLY A 167 13.86 -27.28 1.73
C GLY A 167 13.43 -28.33 0.72
N LEU A 168 12.19 -28.80 0.83
CA LEU A 168 11.66 -29.95 0.09
C LEU A 168 11.15 -29.55 -1.29
N THR A 169 11.45 -30.36 -2.29
CA THR A 169 10.90 -30.28 -3.66
C THR A 169 10.18 -31.57 -4.10
N SER A 170 9.97 -32.50 -3.17
CA SER A 170 9.12 -33.68 -3.30
C SER A 170 8.27 -33.86 -2.03
N PRO A 171 7.22 -34.70 -2.06
CA PRO A 171 6.69 -35.30 -0.83
C PRO A 171 7.79 -36.02 -0.04
N PRO A 172 7.68 -36.09 1.31
CA PRO A 172 8.50 -36.99 2.12
C PRO A 172 8.19 -38.45 1.82
N GLU A 173 9.19 -39.30 2.01
CA GLU A 173 9.13 -40.76 2.03
C GLU A 173 9.72 -41.22 3.36
N CYS A 174 8.97 -41.93 4.21
CA CYS A 174 9.45 -42.29 5.54
C CYS A 174 9.26 -43.76 5.83
N VAL A 175 10.31 -44.42 6.30
CA VAL A 175 10.35 -45.87 6.52
C VAL A 175 10.90 -46.19 7.91
N SER A 176 10.44 -47.31 8.47
CA SER A 176 11.00 -47.88 9.69
C SER A 176 11.62 -49.24 9.40
N TRP A 177 12.84 -49.45 9.89
CA TRP A 177 13.48 -50.78 9.91
C TRP A 177 13.45 -51.43 11.30
N GLY A 178 12.87 -50.77 12.31
CA GLY A 178 12.85 -51.27 13.67
C GLY A 178 12.12 -50.36 14.66
N ALA A 179 11.82 -50.91 15.83
CA ALA A 179 11.13 -50.18 16.87
C ALA A 179 11.88 -48.90 17.27
N ASN A 180 11.12 -47.82 17.46
CA ASN A 180 11.61 -46.51 17.86
C ASN A 180 12.65 -45.92 16.88
N ARG A 181 12.50 -46.23 15.59
CA ARG A 181 13.36 -45.73 14.52
C ARG A 181 12.54 -45.35 13.29
N LEU A 182 12.83 -44.16 12.77
CA LEU A 182 12.30 -43.65 11.51
C LEU A 182 13.42 -43.02 10.70
N ASP A 183 13.35 -43.18 9.39
CA ASP A 183 14.26 -42.58 8.42
C ASP A 183 13.40 -41.96 7.31
N CYS A 184 13.56 -40.65 7.10
CA CYS A 184 12.77 -39.87 6.16
C CYS A 184 13.66 -39.28 5.06
N PHE A 185 13.20 -39.39 3.83
CA PHE A 185 13.91 -39.04 2.60
C PHE A 185 13.10 -38.06 1.78
N VAL A 186 13.78 -37.07 1.23
CA VAL A 186 13.17 -36.04 0.39
C VAL A 186 14.11 -35.68 -0.76
N ARG A 187 13.56 -35.08 -1.81
CA ARG A 187 14.37 -34.33 -2.77
C ARG A 187 14.54 -32.88 -2.29
N GLY A 188 15.78 -32.42 -2.21
CA GLY A 188 16.13 -31.04 -1.87
C GLY A 188 15.95 -30.05 -3.03
N THR A 189 16.24 -28.77 -2.78
CA THR A 189 16.26 -27.70 -3.80
C THR A 189 17.39 -27.86 -4.82
N ASP A 190 18.47 -28.51 -4.43
CA ASP A 190 19.60 -28.96 -5.25
C ASP A 190 19.30 -30.22 -6.07
N LYS A 191 18.08 -30.76 -5.96
CA LYS A 191 17.63 -32.03 -6.54
C LYS A 191 18.35 -33.26 -5.97
N ALA A 192 19.17 -33.13 -4.93
CA ALA A 192 19.78 -34.27 -4.24
C ALA A 192 18.78 -34.98 -3.32
N MET A 193 19.09 -36.23 -2.96
CA MET A 193 18.39 -36.92 -1.88
C MET A 193 18.90 -36.38 -0.54
N TRP A 194 17.98 -35.94 0.32
CA TRP A 194 18.27 -35.51 1.68
C TRP A 194 17.59 -36.45 2.66
N HIS A 195 18.29 -36.74 3.76
CA HIS A 195 17.88 -37.69 4.77
C HIS A 195 17.83 -37.05 6.16
N LYS A 196 16.81 -37.42 6.94
CA LYS A 196 16.64 -37.06 8.35
C LYS A 196 16.05 -38.25 9.10
N TRP A 197 16.53 -38.54 10.30
CA TRP A 197 16.13 -39.75 11.03
C TRP A 197 15.77 -39.47 12.49
N TRP A 198 14.91 -40.29 13.06
CA TRP A 198 14.65 -40.36 14.50
C TRP A 198 15.48 -41.48 15.11
N ASN A 199 16.35 -41.17 16.07
CA ASN A 199 17.25 -42.17 16.67
C ASN A 199 16.71 -42.82 17.96
N GLY A 200 15.43 -42.63 18.27
CA GLY A 200 14.83 -43.08 19.51
C GLY A 200 14.82 -42.06 20.65
N ARG A 201 15.56 -40.96 20.50
CA ARG A 201 15.64 -39.86 21.49
C ARG A 201 15.42 -38.49 20.89
N ARG A 202 15.94 -38.26 19.68
CA ARG A 202 15.83 -36.99 18.96
C ARG A 202 15.91 -37.18 17.45
N TRP A 203 15.43 -36.19 16.72
CA TRP A 203 15.67 -36.06 15.30
C TRP A 203 17.15 -35.69 15.02
N GLY A 204 17.76 -36.37 14.05
CA GLY A 204 19.07 -36.05 13.51
C GLY A 204 19.05 -34.76 12.67
N GLY A 205 20.23 -34.23 12.33
CA GLY A 205 20.35 -33.15 11.34
C GLY A 205 19.97 -33.63 9.93
N TRP A 206 19.73 -32.69 9.02
CA TRP A 206 19.60 -33.03 7.60
C TRP A 206 20.97 -33.39 7.03
N GLU A 207 21.08 -34.54 6.36
CA GLU A 207 22.28 -34.95 5.63
C GLU A 207 21.98 -35.16 4.15
N SER A 208 22.88 -34.69 3.28
CA SER A 208 22.76 -34.95 1.84
C SER A 208 23.34 -36.31 1.51
N LEU A 209 22.57 -37.11 0.79
CA LEU A 209 22.96 -38.40 0.23
C LEU A 209 23.39 -38.29 -1.23
N GLY A 210 23.44 -37.08 -1.78
CA GLY A 210 23.83 -36.76 -3.14
C GLY A 210 22.81 -37.22 -4.19
N GLY A 211 23.28 -37.39 -5.43
CA GLY A 211 22.44 -37.76 -6.58
C GLY A 211 21.70 -36.57 -7.20
N VAL A 212 21.03 -36.80 -8.34
CA VAL A 212 20.15 -35.81 -8.99
C VAL A 212 18.84 -36.50 -9.34
N LEU A 213 17.83 -36.28 -8.50
CA LEU A 213 16.57 -37.00 -8.50
C LEU A 213 15.54 -36.32 -9.42
N THR A 214 14.89 -37.10 -10.28
CA THR A 214 13.76 -36.63 -11.09
C THR A 214 12.40 -37.17 -10.61
N SER A 215 12.39 -38.07 -9.63
CA SER A 215 11.20 -38.51 -8.88
C SER A 215 11.36 -38.22 -7.37
N PRO A 216 10.27 -38.33 -6.58
CA PRO A 216 10.40 -38.59 -5.15
C PRO A 216 11.19 -39.89 -4.88
N PRO A 217 11.85 -40.01 -3.71
CA PRO A 217 12.35 -41.28 -3.19
C PRO A 217 11.22 -42.28 -2.92
N ASN A 218 11.51 -43.57 -3.05
CA ASN A 218 10.78 -44.68 -2.45
C ASN A 218 11.80 -45.52 -1.66
N CYS A 219 11.57 -45.77 -0.37
CA CYS A 219 12.56 -46.40 0.50
C CYS A 219 11.92 -47.53 1.31
N VAL A 220 12.55 -48.70 1.26
CA VAL A 220 12.03 -49.92 1.87
C VAL A 220 13.07 -50.57 2.77
N SER A 221 12.59 -51.28 3.78
CA SER A 221 13.39 -52.12 4.66
C SER A 221 12.96 -53.58 4.53
N TRP A 222 13.92 -54.48 4.35
CA TRP A 222 13.71 -55.92 4.46
C TRP A 222 14.17 -56.51 5.80
N GLY A 223 14.77 -55.69 6.67
CA GLY A 223 15.29 -56.16 7.95
C GLY A 223 15.93 -55.05 8.78
N ALA A 224 16.20 -55.37 10.05
CA ALA A 224 16.81 -54.43 10.99
C ALA A 224 18.15 -53.89 10.46
N ASN A 225 18.38 -52.58 10.66
CA ASN A 225 19.58 -51.86 10.22
C ASN A 225 19.80 -51.88 8.69
N ARG A 226 18.75 -52.07 7.90
CA ARG A 226 18.84 -52.06 6.44
C ARG A 226 17.76 -51.16 5.83
N LEU A 227 18.20 -50.27 4.95
CA LEU A 227 17.34 -49.45 4.11
C LEU A 227 17.84 -49.50 2.68
N ASP A 228 16.92 -49.53 1.73
CA ASP A 228 17.18 -49.49 0.30
C ASP A 228 16.27 -48.44 -0.32
N CYS A 229 16.86 -47.42 -0.93
CA CYS A 229 16.17 -46.26 -1.48
C CYS A 229 16.35 -46.19 -3.00
N PHE A 230 15.23 -45.97 -3.69
CA PHE A 230 15.12 -46.01 -5.13
C PHE A 230 14.57 -44.70 -5.68
N VAL A 231 15.14 -44.23 -6.79
CA VAL A 231 14.75 -43.00 -7.46
C VAL A 231 14.85 -43.12 -8.96
N LYS A 232 14.15 -42.26 -9.69
CA LYS A 232 14.39 -42.02 -11.12
C LYS A 232 15.48 -40.98 -11.33
N GLY A 233 16.56 -41.33 -12.02
CA GLY A 233 17.65 -40.44 -12.38
C GLY A 233 17.33 -39.49 -13.55
N THR A 234 18.28 -38.64 -13.92
CA THR A 234 18.17 -37.72 -15.08
C THR A 234 18.19 -38.44 -16.43
N ASP A 235 18.76 -39.63 -16.46
CA ASP A 235 18.77 -40.58 -17.57
C ASP A 235 17.47 -41.40 -17.68
N ASN A 236 16.49 -41.15 -16.80
CA ASN A 236 15.30 -41.96 -16.61
C ASN A 236 15.57 -43.41 -16.17
N ALA A 237 16.78 -43.76 -15.75
CA ALA A 237 17.05 -45.07 -15.16
C ALA A 237 16.62 -45.12 -13.68
N MET A 238 16.44 -46.33 -13.15
CA MET A 238 16.29 -46.53 -11.71
C MET A 238 17.67 -46.48 -11.07
N TRP A 239 17.82 -45.64 -10.04
CA TRP A 239 19.03 -45.52 -9.24
C TRP A 239 18.76 -45.95 -7.82
N HIS A 240 19.73 -46.64 -7.22
CA HIS A 240 19.62 -47.26 -5.92
C HIS A 240 20.75 -46.78 -4.98
N LYS A 241 20.41 -46.56 -3.72
CA LYS A 241 21.32 -46.27 -2.63
C LYS A 241 20.82 -46.96 -1.36
N TRP A 242 21.73 -47.54 -0.57
CA TRP A 242 21.34 -48.36 0.58
C TRP A 242 22.13 -48.01 1.84
N TRP A 243 21.54 -48.28 3.00
CA TRP A 243 22.20 -48.28 4.30
C TRP A 243 22.51 -49.71 4.73
N ASN A 244 23.77 -50.02 5.05
CA ASN A 244 24.18 -51.39 5.41
C ASN A 244 24.35 -51.63 6.92
N GLY A 245 23.81 -50.77 7.76
CA GLY A 245 24.01 -50.81 9.22
C GLY A 245 25.24 -50.04 9.71
N ARG A 246 26.15 -49.63 8.82
CA ARG A 246 27.36 -48.86 9.17
C ARG A 246 27.52 -47.58 8.37
N ARG A 247 27.21 -47.62 7.08
CA ARG A 247 27.34 -46.48 6.16
C ARG A 247 26.36 -46.58 5.01
N TRP A 248 26.12 -45.44 4.37
CA TRP A 248 25.46 -45.37 3.08
C TRP A 248 26.38 -45.90 1.97
N GLY A 249 25.84 -46.75 1.09
CA GLY A 249 26.48 -47.19 -0.15
C GLY A 249 26.60 -46.07 -1.18
N GLY A 250 27.39 -46.30 -2.22
CA GLY A 250 27.41 -45.42 -3.40
C GLY A 250 26.08 -45.47 -4.17
N TRP A 251 25.86 -44.51 -5.05
CA TRP A 251 24.76 -44.58 -6.01
C TRP A 251 25.07 -45.63 -7.07
N GLU A 252 24.17 -46.59 -7.29
CA GLU A 252 24.27 -47.56 -8.38
C GLU A 252 23.09 -47.45 -9.34
N SER A 253 23.35 -47.54 -10.65
CA SER A 253 22.29 -47.59 -11.65
C SER A 253 21.80 -49.02 -11.81
N LEU A 254 20.50 -49.20 -11.71
CA LEU A 254 19.78 -50.45 -11.95
C LEU A 254 19.21 -50.53 -13.37
N GLY A 255 19.52 -49.54 -14.21
CA GLY A 255 19.08 -49.45 -15.61
C GLY A 255 17.58 -49.21 -15.76
N GLY A 256 17.06 -49.57 -16.95
CA GLY A 256 15.66 -49.34 -17.32
C GLY A 256 15.39 -47.92 -17.84
N VAL A 257 14.18 -47.70 -18.35
CA VAL A 257 13.69 -46.37 -18.77
C VAL A 257 12.31 -46.14 -18.17
N LEU A 258 12.27 -45.42 -17.06
CA LEU A 258 11.12 -45.26 -16.19
C LEU A 258 10.25 -44.08 -16.64
N THR A 259 8.92 -44.28 -16.63
CA THR A 259 7.91 -43.22 -16.83
C THR A 259 7.02 -42.99 -15.59
N SER A 260 7.40 -43.59 -14.46
CA SER A 260 6.86 -43.35 -13.11
C SER A 260 8.01 -43.31 -12.08
N PRO A 261 7.77 -42.83 -10.85
CA PRO A 261 8.60 -43.20 -9.70
C PRO A 261 8.66 -44.72 -9.53
N PRO A 262 9.74 -45.26 -8.92
CA PRO A 262 9.80 -46.65 -8.50
C PRO A 262 8.92 -46.90 -7.27
N GLU A 263 8.33 -48.10 -7.22
CA GLU A 263 7.60 -48.64 -6.07
C GLU A 263 8.26 -49.94 -5.66
N CYS A 264 8.89 -49.99 -4.47
CA CYS A 264 9.65 -51.14 -4.02
C CYS A 264 9.12 -51.69 -2.70
N VAL A 265 8.93 -53.01 -2.66
CA VAL A 265 8.38 -53.71 -1.51
C VAL A 265 9.25 -54.90 -1.14
N SER A 266 9.23 -55.28 0.14
CA SER A 266 9.86 -56.48 0.66
C SER A 266 8.81 -57.40 1.25
N TRP A 267 8.77 -58.65 0.81
CA TRP A 267 7.95 -59.72 1.41
C TRP A 267 8.75 -60.63 2.35
N GLY A 268 10.07 -60.45 2.45
CA GLY A 268 10.93 -61.33 3.24
C GLY A 268 12.34 -60.78 3.40
N ALA A 269 13.07 -61.36 4.35
CA ALA A 269 14.45 -60.96 4.59
C ALA A 269 15.32 -61.16 3.34
N ASN A 270 16.19 -60.18 3.07
CA ASN A 270 17.12 -60.16 1.95
C ASN A 270 16.44 -60.24 0.58
N ARG A 271 15.23 -59.68 0.47
CA ARG A 271 14.44 -59.68 -0.76
C ARG A 271 13.82 -58.30 -0.99
N LEU A 272 13.97 -57.81 -2.21
CA LEU A 272 13.36 -56.56 -2.67
C LEU A 272 12.78 -56.78 -4.06
N ASP A 273 11.58 -56.25 -4.30
CA ASP A 273 10.90 -56.30 -5.58
C ASP A 273 10.47 -54.87 -5.94
N CYS A 274 10.98 -54.36 -7.06
CA CYS A 274 10.76 -52.99 -7.51
C CYS A 274 9.97 -52.96 -8.81
N PHE A 275 8.96 -52.10 -8.83
CA PHE A 275 7.98 -51.98 -9.89
C PHE A 275 7.95 -50.57 -10.45
N VAL A 276 7.87 -50.46 -11.77
CA VAL A 276 7.84 -49.18 -12.48
C VAL A 276 6.89 -49.25 -13.66
N ARG A 277 6.42 -48.10 -14.14
CA ARG A 277 5.82 -48.00 -15.47
C ARG A 277 6.91 -47.75 -16.53
N GLY A 278 6.96 -48.59 -17.55
CA GLY A 278 7.88 -48.45 -18.69
C GLY A 278 7.43 -47.42 -19.73
N THR A 279 8.21 -47.24 -20.80
CA THR A 279 7.86 -46.36 -21.94
C THR A 279 6.70 -46.89 -22.78
N ASP A 280 6.51 -48.21 -22.76
CA ASP A 280 5.36 -48.93 -23.33
C ASP A 280 4.10 -48.86 -22.44
N LYS A 281 4.19 -48.16 -21.31
CA LYS A 281 3.17 -48.09 -20.25
C LYS A 281 2.89 -49.43 -19.56
N ALA A 282 3.68 -50.46 -19.78
CA ALA A 282 3.54 -51.74 -19.07
C ALA A 282 4.08 -51.64 -17.64
N LEU A 283 3.69 -52.58 -16.79
CA LEU A 283 4.31 -52.80 -15.49
C LEU A 283 5.64 -53.54 -15.71
N TRP A 284 6.74 -52.95 -15.27
CA TRP A 284 8.07 -53.53 -15.33
C TRP A 284 8.56 -53.84 -13.93
N HIS A 285 9.27 -54.96 -13.79
CA HIS A 285 9.70 -55.51 -12.52
C HIS A 285 11.20 -55.81 -12.53
N LYS A 286 11.87 -55.50 -11.42
CA LYS A 286 13.27 -55.86 -11.14
C LYS A 286 13.41 -56.17 -9.66
N TRP A 287 14.11 -57.24 -9.33
CA TRP A 287 14.21 -57.70 -7.95
C TRP A 287 15.63 -58.08 -7.54
N TRP A 288 15.88 -57.99 -6.23
CA TRP A 288 17.05 -58.52 -5.55
C TRP A 288 16.72 -59.89 -4.99
N ASP A 289 17.43 -60.94 -5.40
CA ASP A 289 17.16 -62.32 -4.98
C ASP A 289 17.94 -62.77 -3.72
N GLY A 290 18.62 -61.84 -3.05
CA GLY A 290 19.51 -62.14 -1.94
C GLY A 290 20.98 -62.21 -2.31
N SER A 291 21.28 -62.31 -3.61
CA SER A 291 22.65 -62.39 -4.15
C SER A 291 22.93 -61.36 -5.24
N ARG A 292 21.93 -61.01 -6.05
CA ARG A 292 22.07 -60.08 -7.17
C ARG A 292 20.75 -59.42 -7.55
N TRP A 293 20.88 -58.31 -8.27
CA TRP A 293 19.79 -57.71 -9.01
C TRP A 293 19.53 -58.47 -10.31
N ASN A 294 18.32 -59.00 -10.48
CA ASN A 294 17.91 -59.70 -11.69
C ASN A 294 17.62 -58.74 -12.84
N LYS A 295 17.47 -59.26 -14.06
CA LYS A 295 17.16 -58.43 -15.24
C LYS A 295 15.74 -57.87 -15.14
N TRP A 296 15.51 -56.73 -15.79
CA TRP A 296 14.16 -56.20 -15.95
C TRP A 296 13.28 -57.19 -16.71
N GLU A 297 12.07 -57.40 -16.21
CA GLU A 297 11.03 -58.17 -16.90
C GLU A 297 9.75 -57.34 -17.02
N SER A 298 9.04 -57.52 -18.14
CA SER A 298 7.73 -56.90 -18.33
C SER A 298 6.64 -57.84 -17.83
N LEU A 299 5.76 -57.32 -16.98
CA LEU A 299 4.57 -58.00 -16.47
C LEU A 299 3.31 -57.65 -17.28
N GLY A 300 3.49 -56.90 -18.38
CA GLY A 300 2.43 -56.48 -19.30
C GLY A 300 1.50 -55.41 -18.73
N GLY A 301 0.31 -55.28 -19.34
CA GLY A 301 -0.69 -54.27 -18.97
C GLY A 301 -0.45 -52.90 -19.63
N VAL A 302 -1.38 -51.97 -19.44
CA VAL A 302 -1.27 -50.57 -19.89
C VAL A 302 -1.71 -49.64 -18.75
N LEU A 303 -0.73 -49.08 -18.05
CA LEU A 303 -0.89 -48.36 -16.79
C LEU A 303 -1.07 -46.85 -17.02
N THR A 304 -2.07 -46.26 -16.35
CA THR A 304 -2.32 -44.81 -16.32
C THR A 304 -2.02 -44.16 -14.97
N SER A 305 -1.51 -44.93 -14.00
CA SER A 305 -0.94 -44.46 -12.72
C SER A 305 0.48 -45.01 -12.53
N LEU A 306 1.14 -44.59 -11.44
CA LEU A 306 2.24 -45.35 -10.85
C LEU A 306 1.70 -46.67 -10.25
N PRO A 307 2.53 -47.73 -10.17
CA PRO A 307 2.17 -48.95 -9.46
C PRO A 307 2.21 -48.77 -7.96
N GLU A 308 1.35 -49.51 -7.26
CA GLU A 308 1.27 -49.63 -5.81
C GLU A 308 1.38 -51.11 -5.47
N CYS A 309 2.37 -51.52 -4.66
CA CYS A 309 2.61 -52.93 -4.40
C CYS A 309 2.74 -53.22 -2.91
N VAL A 310 2.01 -54.22 -2.43
CA VAL A 310 1.97 -54.60 -1.01
C VAL A 310 2.27 -56.09 -0.85
N SER A 311 2.84 -56.45 0.29
CA SER A 311 2.93 -57.83 0.73
C SER A 311 2.21 -58.00 2.06
N TRP A 312 1.40 -59.05 2.17
CA TRP A 312 0.76 -59.46 3.42
C TRP A 312 1.41 -60.71 4.03
N GLY A 313 2.45 -61.27 3.40
CA GLY A 313 3.10 -62.50 3.84
C GLY A 313 4.27 -62.92 2.97
N ALA A 314 5.08 -63.85 3.49
CA ALA A 314 6.22 -64.38 2.76
C ALA A 314 5.79 -65.04 1.44
N ASN A 315 6.58 -64.81 0.39
CA ASN A 315 6.32 -65.27 -0.98
C ASN A 315 4.99 -64.76 -1.57
N ARG A 316 4.52 -63.60 -1.13
CA ARG A 316 3.33 -62.97 -1.69
C ARG A 316 3.60 -61.51 -2.05
N LEU A 317 3.22 -61.17 -3.27
CA LEU A 317 3.23 -59.80 -3.78
C LEU A 317 1.92 -59.50 -4.49
N ASP A 318 1.38 -58.32 -4.25
CA ASP A 318 0.16 -57.83 -4.88
C ASP A 318 0.41 -56.42 -5.40
N CYS A 319 0.31 -56.24 -6.71
CA CYS A 319 0.48 -54.95 -7.36
C CYS A 319 -0.82 -54.45 -7.98
N PHE A 320 -1.06 -53.17 -7.77
CA PHE A 320 -2.27 -52.46 -8.11
C PHE A 320 -1.96 -51.25 -8.98
N VAL A 321 -2.76 -51.05 -10.01
CA VAL A 321 -2.58 -49.96 -10.97
C VAL A 321 -3.92 -49.42 -11.43
N ARG A 322 -3.94 -48.19 -11.94
CA ARG A 322 -5.06 -47.69 -12.71
C ARG A 322 -4.90 -48.07 -14.19
N GLY A 323 -5.90 -48.73 -14.75
CA GLY A 323 -5.95 -49.09 -16.17
C GLY A 323 -6.35 -47.93 -17.09
N THR A 324 -6.46 -48.18 -18.39
CA THR A 324 -6.94 -47.19 -19.39
C THR A 324 -8.43 -46.88 -19.26
N ASP A 325 -9.20 -47.81 -18.71
CA ASP A 325 -10.59 -47.68 -18.32
C ASP A 325 -10.79 -46.92 -17.00
N LYS A 326 -9.69 -46.47 -16.37
CA LYS A 326 -9.63 -45.86 -15.04
C LYS A 326 -10.02 -46.81 -13.90
N ALA A 327 -10.20 -48.11 -14.14
CA ALA A 327 -10.47 -49.08 -13.10
C ALA A 327 -9.20 -49.43 -12.31
N LEU A 328 -9.39 -50.00 -11.12
CA LEU A 328 -8.32 -50.64 -10.37
C LEU A 328 -8.04 -52.00 -11.00
N TRP A 329 -6.80 -52.24 -11.39
CA TRP A 329 -6.31 -53.50 -11.92
C TRP A 329 -5.29 -54.10 -10.97
N HIS A 330 -5.36 -55.41 -10.80
CA HIS A 330 -4.59 -56.18 -9.84
C HIS A 330 -3.83 -57.30 -10.54
N LYS A 331 -2.57 -57.49 -10.16
CA LYS A 331 -1.74 -58.63 -10.52
C LYS A 331 -0.96 -59.06 -9.29
N TRP A 332 -0.82 -60.36 -9.08
CA TRP A 332 -0.15 -60.89 -7.90
C TRP A 332 0.81 -62.02 -8.23
N TRP A 333 1.66 -62.35 -7.27
CA TRP A 333 2.58 -63.48 -7.29
C TRP A 333 2.50 -64.24 -5.95
N ASP A 334 2.49 -65.57 -6.03
CA ASP A 334 2.18 -66.52 -4.94
C ASP A 334 3.32 -67.52 -4.65
N GLY A 335 4.56 -67.13 -4.89
CA GLY A 335 5.69 -68.06 -4.86
C GLY A 335 5.74 -68.96 -6.10
N ASP A 336 6.85 -69.65 -6.28
CA ASP A 336 7.01 -70.69 -7.31
C ASP A 336 6.26 -71.98 -6.92
N LYS A 337 4.95 -71.90 -6.67
CA LYS A 337 4.11 -73.10 -6.69
C LYS A 337 4.10 -73.62 -8.12
N LYS A 338 5.02 -74.55 -8.40
CA LYS A 338 5.00 -75.33 -9.64
C LYS A 338 3.60 -75.96 -9.79
N PRO A 339 2.93 -75.85 -10.95
CA PRO A 339 1.84 -76.75 -11.27
C PRO A 339 2.36 -78.20 -11.16
N GLY A 340 1.50 -79.13 -10.71
CA GLY A 340 1.85 -80.49 -10.32
C GLY A 340 2.85 -81.20 -11.24
N ALA A 341 3.74 -81.99 -10.64
CA ALA A 341 4.87 -82.63 -11.30
C ALA A 341 4.49 -83.32 -12.61
N THR A 342 5.18 -82.97 -13.69
CA THR A 342 5.25 -83.70 -14.94
C THR A 342 6.07 -84.97 -14.71
N PHE A 343 5.43 -86.15 -14.74
CA PHE A 343 6.13 -87.43 -14.81
C PHE A 343 6.86 -87.52 -16.16
N SER A 344 8.08 -88.06 -16.19
CA SER A 344 8.88 -88.27 -17.41
C SER A 344 9.12 -89.77 -17.62
N CYS A 345 9.30 -90.19 -18.87
CA CYS A 345 9.52 -91.58 -19.24
C CYS A 345 10.97 -92.06 -19.03
N GLU A 346 11.66 -91.55 -18.00
CA GLU A 346 13.02 -91.99 -17.67
C GLU A 346 13.06 -93.47 -17.25
N GLU A 347 14.25 -94.09 -17.26
CA GLU A 347 14.55 -95.54 -17.36
C GLU A 347 13.98 -96.48 -16.27
N LYS A 348 12.95 -96.08 -15.52
CA LYS A 348 12.22 -96.94 -14.59
C LYS A 348 11.40 -97.97 -15.36
N ARG A 349 11.79 -99.24 -15.28
CA ARG A 349 11.19 -100.34 -16.06
C ARG A 349 10.53 -101.41 -15.18
N TYR A 350 10.73 -101.36 -13.86
CA TYR A 350 10.24 -102.36 -12.93
C TYR A 350 9.30 -101.77 -11.88
N CYS A 351 8.31 -102.56 -11.44
CA CYS A 351 7.30 -102.13 -10.47
C CYS A 351 7.85 -101.68 -9.11
N LYS A 352 9.00 -102.23 -8.69
CA LYS A 352 9.70 -101.83 -7.47
C LYS A 352 10.30 -100.41 -7.53
N GLU A 353 10.42 -99.84 -8.73
CA GLU A 353 10.99 -98.50 -8.98
C GLU A 353 9.90 -97.43 -9.05
N MET A 354 8.62 -97.85 -9.06
CA MET A 354 7.46 -96.98 -9.08
C MET A 354 7.09 -96.60 -7.64
N ALA A 355 7.01 -95.30 -7.38
CA ALA A 355 6.70 -94.75 -6.07
C ALA A 355 5.20 -94.79 -5.76
N SER A 356 4.33 -94.93 -6.77
CA SER A 356 2.88 -95.07 -6.59
C SER A 356 2.19 -95.77 -7.76
N CYS A 357 0.92 -96.15 -7.55
CA CYS A 357 0.07 -96.71 -8.61
C CYS A 357 -0.15 -95.70 -9.76
N GLU A 358 -0.21 -94.39 -9.48
CA GLU A 358 -0.32 -93.35 -10.54
C GLU A 358 0.95 -93.23 -11.40
N GLU A 359 2.14 -93.37 -10.82
CA GLU A 359 3.41 -93.40 -11.57
C GLU A 359 3.49 -94.67 -12.44
N ALA A 360 3.08 -95.82 -11.90
CA ALA A 360 3.02 -97.09 -12.64
C ALA A 360 2.06 -97.02 -13.85
N ILE A 361 0.89 -96.37 -13.68
CA ILE A 361 -0.08 -96.16 -14.77
C ILE A 361 0.48 -95.22 -15.85
N TYR A 362 1.18 -94.15 -15.46
CA TYR A 362 1.82 -93.25 -16.41
C TYR A 362 2.88 -93.97 -17.26
N HIS A 363 3.73 -94.80 -16.64
CA HIS A 363 4.74 -95.56 -17.36
C HIS A 363 4.16 -96.66 -18.26
N LEU A 364 3.04 -97.29 -17.87
CA LEU A 364 2.33 -98.25 -18.73
C LEU A 364 1.69 -97.57 -19.95
N GLN A 365 0.95 -96.47 -19.74
CA GLN A 365 0.09 -95.87 -20.78
C GLN A 365 0.79 -94.82 -21.64
N LYS A 366 1.73 -94.05 -21.08
CA LYS A 366 2.39 -92.93 -21.76
C LYS A 366 3.83 -93.24 -22.15
N CYS A 367 4.52 -94.07 -21.38
CA CYS A 367 5.91 -94.45 -21.66
C CYS A 367 6.05 -95.81 -22.35
N GLY A 368 4.95 -96.56 -22.50
CA GLY A 368 4.94 -97.83 -23.22
C GLY A 368 5.66 -98.98 -22.50
N ASN A 369 5.91 -98.86 -21.19
CA ASN A 369 6.51 -99.92 -20.39
C ASN A 369 5.48 -101.02 -20.09
N LYS A 370 5.16 -101.81 -21.11
CA LYS A 370 4.23 -102.93 -21.06
C LYS A 370 4.64 -104.04 -20.08
N HIS A 371 5.91 -104.05 -19.66
CA HIS A 371 6.42 -105.01 -18.67
C HIS A 371 5.93 -104.75 -17.25
N LEU A 372 5.33 -103.58 -16.99
CA LEU A 372 4.76 -103.25 -15.69
C LEU A 372 3.42 -103.94 -15.45
N ASP A 373 2.74 -104.40 -16.51
CA ASP A 373 1.45 -105.09 -16.50
C ASP A 373 1.70 -106.52 -17.00
N HIS A 374 2.03 -107.41 -16.06
CA HIS A 374 2.56 -108.74 -16.39
C HIS A 374 1.47 -109.66 -16.92
N ASP A 375 0.27 -109.57 -16.35
CA ASP A 375 -0.89 -110.37 -16.74
C ASP A 375 -1.75 -109.72 -17.84
N LYS A 376 -1.39 -108.50 -18.27
CA LYS A 376 -1.98 -107.75 -19.38
C LYS A 376 -3.44 -107.36 -19.15
N ASP A 377 -3.81 -107.15 -17.89
CA ASP A 377 -5.17 -106.76 -17.51
C ASP A 377 -5.38 -105.23 -17.55
N GLY A 378 -4.34 -104.47 -17.87
CA GLY A 378 -4.32 -103.01 -17.94
C GLY A 378 -3.95 -102.32 -16.62
N VAL A 379 -3.67 -103.08 -15.56
CA VAL A 379 -3.28 -102.61 -14.24
C VAL A 379 -1.79 -102.91 -14.01
N PRO A 380 -0.91 -101.91 -14.10
CA PRO A 380 0.50 -102.16 -13.86
C PRO A 380 0.76 -102.38 -12.37
N CYS A 381 1.70 -103.27 -12.05
CA CYS A 381 2.19 -103.50 -10.71
C CYS A 381 1.07 -103.97 -9.77
N GLU A 382 0.65 -105.21 -9.97
CA GLU A 382 -0.49 -105.89 -9.37
C GLU A 382 -0.37 -105.94 -7.83
N SER A 383 0.86 -106.01 -7.31
CA SER A 383 1.16 -105.89 -5.87
C SER A 383 0.88 -104.51 -5.28
N LEU A 384 0.90 -103.45 -6.10
CA LEU A 384 0.53 -102.08 -5.74
C LEU A 384 -0.94 -101.79 -6.07
N CYS A 385 -1.52 -102.41 -7.10
CA CYS A 385 -2.78 -101.96 -7.69
C CYS A 385 -3.95 -102.98 -7.68
N ALA A 386 -3.79 -104.26 -7.29
CA ALA A 386 -4.85 -105.27 -7.48
C ALA A 386 -5.37 -106.00 -6.22
N LYS A 387 -6.70 -105.97 -6.06
CA LYS A 387 -7.54 -107.07 -5.52
C LYS A 387 -8.93 -107.04 -6.19
N LYS A 388 -9.28 -108.07 -6.99
CA LYS A 388 -10.51 -108.94 -6.91
C LYS A 388 -10.92 -109.56 -8.27
N THR A 389 -11.34 -110.84 -8.24
CA THR A 389 -11.65 -111.71 -9.39
C THR A 389 -13.13 -112.17 -9.53
N CYS A 390 -13.37 -112.95 -10.59
CA CYS A 390 -14.53 -113.14 -11.48
C CYS A 390 -15.88 -113.70 -10.94
N SER A 391 -15.97 -114.44 -9.82
CA SER A 391 -17.29 -114.85 -9.25
C SER A 391 -18.13 -113.63 -8.80
N THR A 392 -17.44 -112.55 -8.47
CA THR A 392 -18.02 -111.25 -8.18
C THR A 392 -18.66 -110.62 -9.42
N GLN A 393 -18.21 -110.91 -10.65
CA GLN A 393 -18.61 -110.19 -11.86
C GLN A 393 -20.07 -110.42 -12.27
N LEU A 394 -20.66 -111.59 -12.00
CA LEU A 394 -22.08 -111.83 -12.35
C LEU A 394 -23.05 -111.18 -11.35
N LYS A 395 -22.76 -111.30 -10.04
CA LYS A 395 -23.49 -110.58 -8.98
C LYS A 395 -23.21 -109.08 -9.04
N ALA A 396 -22.01 -108.67 -9.46
CA ALA A 396 -21.66 -107.28 -9.74
C ALA A 396 -22.44 -106.78 -10.96
N ALA A 397 -22.57 -107.52 -12.05
CA ALA A 397 -23.36 -107.09 -13.21
C ALA A 397 -24.86 -106.89 -12.86
N GLN A 398 -25.44 -107.73 -12.02
CA GLN A 398 -26.82 -107.54 -11.52
C GLN A 398 -26.93 -106.36 -10.54
N LYS A 399 -25.95 -106.24 -9.63
CA LYS A 399 -25.85 -105.09 -8.72
C LYS A 399 -25.61 -103.79 -9.48
N GLU A 400 -24.83 -103.81 -10.56
CA GLU A 400 -24.55 -102.69 -11.47
C GLU A 400 -25.80 -102.32 -12.27
N ARG A 401 -26.60 -103.30 -12.72
CA ARG A 401 -27.89 -103.03 -13.35
C ARG A 401 -28.88 -102.36 -12.40
N ASP A 402 -28.97 -102.83 -11.15
CA ASP A 402 -29.87 -102.25 -10.16
C ASP A 402 -29.34 -100.91 -9.62
N GLN A 403 -28.02 -100.77 -9.50
CA GLN A 403 -27.34 -99.49 -9.28
C GLN A 403 -27.56 -98.54 -10.46
N ALA A 404 -27.57 -99.01 -11.70
CA ALA A 404 -27.86 -98.20 -12.88
C ALA A 404 -29.32 -97.74 -12.93
N LYS A 405 -30.27 -98.59 -12.52
CA LYS A 405 -31.68 -98.20 -12.35
C LYS A 405 -31.86 -97.17 -11.24
N HIS A 406 -31.18 -97.37 -10.10
CA HIS A 406 -31.19 -96.40 -9.01
C HIS A 406 -30.53 -95.08 -9.44
N ALA A 407 -29.39 -95.15 -10.12
CA ALA A 407 -28.68 -94.00 -10.68
C ALA A 407 -29.55 -93.25 -11.69
N LYS A 408 -30.30 -93.94 -12.56
CA LYS A 408 -31.26 -93.32 -13.47
C LYS A 408 -32.35 -92.54 -12.72
N LYS A 409 -32.94 -93.14 -11.67
CA LYS A 409 -33.96 -92.46 -10.84
C LYS A 409 -33.39 -91.25 -10.11
N VAL A 410 -32.16 -91.35 -9.61
CA VAL A 410 -31.43 -90.23 -9.02
C VAL A 410 -31.16 -89.14 -10.07
N LEU A 411 -30.77 -89.52 -11.30
CA LEU A 411 -30.57 -88.58 -12.41
C LEU A 411 -31.86 -87.85 -12.79
N GLU A 412 -32.99 -88.55 -12.81
CA GLU A 412 -34.32 -87.96 -13.08
C GLU A 412 -34.72 -86.97 -11.98
N GLN A 413 -34.46 -87.30 -10.71
CA GLN A 413 -34.66 -86.38 -9.59
C GLN A 413 -33.73 -85.16 -9.67
N GLN A 414 -32.46 -85.37 -10.03
CA GLN A 414 -31.49 -84.29 -10.26
C GLN A 414 -31.93 -83.40 -11.43
N LEU A 415 -32.45 -83.98 -12.52
CA LEU A 415 -32.98 -83.22 -13.66
C LEU A 415 -34.21 -82.39 -13.26
N ALA A 416 -35.11 -82.95 -12.46
CA ALA A 416 -36.26 -82.21 -11.91
C ALA A 416 -35.81 -81.06 -10.99
N GLN A 417 -34.77 -81.28 -10.19
CA GLN A 417 -34.19 -80.25 -9.33
C GLN A 417 -33.50 -79.15 -10.15
N LEU A 418 -32.74 -79.51 -11.18
CA LEU A 418 -32.12 -78.58 -12.12
C LEU A 418 -33.18 -77.73 -12.84
N ARG A 419 -34.31 -78.31 -13.24
CA ARG A 419 -35.43 -77.56 -13.82
C ARG A 419 -36.00 -76.53 -12.84
N LYS A 420 -36.17 -76.88 -11.56
CA LYS A 420 -36.62 -75.94 -10.51
C LYS A 420 -35.60 -74.82 -10.28
N GLN A 421 -34.32 -75.17 -10.24
CA GLN A 421 -33.23 -74.19 -10.11
C GLN A 421 -33.20 -73.25 -11.31
N ASN A 422 -33.36 -73.76 -12.54
CA ASN A 422 -33.39 -72.95 -13.74
C ASN A 422 -34.58 -71.97 -13.74
N ALA A 423 -35.77 -72.42 -13.33
CA ALA A 423 -36.93 -71.55 -13.16
C ALA A 423 -36.70 -70.46 -12.10
N SER A 424 -36.01 -70.79 -11.00
CA SER A 424 -35.61 -69.82 -9.98
C SER A 424 -34.60 -68.81 -10.50
N CYS A 425 -33.61 -69.28 -11.27
CA CYS A 425 -32.61 -68.44 -11.92
C CYS A 425 -33.26 -67.46 -12.90
N GLN A 426 -34.22 -67.93 -13.70
CA GLN A 426 -34.96 -67.08 -14.64
C GLN A 426 -35.77 -65.99 -13.92
N ARG A 427 -36.39 -66.30 -12.77
CA ARG A 427 -37.05 -65.29 -11.93
C ARG A 427 -36.06 -64.27 -11.38
N GLY A 428 -34.89 -64.73 -10.90
CA GLY A 428 -33.81 -63.84 -10.46
C GLY A 428 -33.29 -62.92 -11.57
N LEU A 429 -33.14 -63.44 -12.78
CA LEU A 429 -32.74 -62.67 -13.95
C LEU A 429 -33.77 -61.58 -14.29
N ASN A 430 -35.06 -61.91 -14.25
CA ASN A 430 -36.13 -60.94 -14.50
C ASN A 430 -36.19 -59.85 -13.42
N ALA A 431 -36.04 -60.21 -12.14
CA ALA A 431 -35.95 -59.25 -11.05
C ALA A 431 -34.74 -58.32 -11.22
N THR A 432 -33.59 -58.87 -11.61
CA THR A 432 -32.37 -58.09 -11.87
C THR A 432 -32.56 -57.13 -13.05
N LYS A 433 -33.26 -57.55 -14.11
CA LYS A 433 -33.61 -56.66 -15.23
C LYS A 433 -34.50 -55.49 -14.79
N GLN A 434 -35.48 -55.73 -13.92
CA GLN A 434 -36.33 -54.67 -13.38
C GLN A 434 -35.53 -53.70 -12.49
N GLN A 435 -34.62 -54.22 -11.65
CA GLN A 435 -33.71 -53.39 -10.87
C GLN A 435 -32.81 -52.54 -11.76
N LEU A 436 -32.27 -53.11 -12.85
CA LEU A 436 -31.45 -52.38 -13.80
C LEU A 436 -32.23 -51.22 -14.45
N GLN A 437 -33.48 -51.43 -14.84
CA GLN A 437 -34.35 -50.38 -15.38
C GLN A 437 -34.62 -49.26 -14.35
N ALA A 438 -34.84 -49.63 -13.09
CA ALA A 438 -35.03 -48.65 -12.02
C ALA A 438 -33.76 -47.79 -11.79
N VAL A 439 -32.58 -48.43 -11.80
CA VAL A 439 -31.29 -47.74 -11.67
C VAL A 439 -31.03 -46.82 -12.89
N GLN A 440 -31.38 -47.26 -14.09
CA GLN A 440 -31.29 -46.41 -15.29
C GLN A 440 -32.15 -45.15 -15.17
N LYS A 441 -33.38 -45.29 -14.68
CA LYS A 441 -34.27 -44.14 -14.43
C LYS A 441 -33.69 -43.17 -13.39
N GLN A 442 -33.12 -43.70 -12.30
CA GLN A 442 -32.45 -42.87 -11.28
C GLN A 442 -31.23 -42.14 -11.85
N ARG A 443 -30.43 -42.81 -12.68
CA ARG A 443 -29.29 -42.19 -13.37
C ARG A 443 -29.75 -41.04 -14.27
N ASP A 444 -30.83 -41.23 -15.01
CA ASP A 444 -31.33 -40.20 -15.93
C ASP A 444 -31.88 -38.99 -15.16
N GLN A 445 -32.54 -39.22 -14.03
CA GLN A 445 -32.94 -38.15 -13.09
C GLN A 445 -31.73 -37.40 -12.51
N ALA A 446 -30.69 -38.12 -12.09
CA ALA A 446 -29.45 -37.52 -11.59
C ALA A 446 -28.74 -36.69 -12.67
N ASN A 447 -28.75 -37.14 -13.93
CA ASN A 447 -28.19 -36.39 -15.06
C ASN A 447 -28.97 -35.11 -15.35
N GLN A 448 -30.29 -35.11 -15.19
CA GLN A 448 -31.11 -33.90 -15.31
C GLN A 448 -30.82 -32.92 -14.18
N ALA A 449 -30.74 -33.40 -12.93
CA ALA A 449 -30.37 -32.57 -11.78
C ALA A 449 -28.96 -31.95 -11.94
N LYS A 450 -28.00 -32.72 -12.45
CA LYS A 450 -26.65 -32.23 -12.76
C LYS A 450 -26.68 -31.08 -13.76
N LYS A 451 -27.44 -31.19 -14.86
CA LYS A 451 -27.57 -30.11 -15.86
C LYS A 451 -28.16 -28.83 -15.25
N ALA A 452 -29.18 -28.96 -14.39
CA ALA A 452 -29.75 -27.82 -13.69
C ALA A 452 -28.72 -27.14 -12.77
N LEU A 453 -27.91 -27.93 -12.06
CA LEU A 453 -26.84 -27.40 -11.19
C LEU A 453 -25.72 -26.72 -11.99
N GLU A 454 -25.34 -27.27 -13.15
CA GLU A 454 -24.37 -26.64 -14.06
C GLU A 454 -24.86 -25.27 -14.57
N GLN A 455 -26.15 -25.14 -14.88
CA GLN A 455 -26.77 -23.86 -15.25
C GLN A 455 -26.74 -22.85 -14.09
N GLN A 456 -27.06 -23.29 -12.87
CA GLN A 456 -26.96 -22.43 -11.67
C GLN A 456 -25.52 -21.97 -11.42
N LEU A 457 -24.54 -22.86 -11.57
CA LEU A 457 -23.12 -22.51 -11.41
C LEU A 457 -22.67 -21.49 -12.47
N ALA A 458 -23.13 -21.62 -13.71
CA ALA A 458 -22.85 -20.64 -14.76
C ALA A 458 -23.42 -19.25 -14.42
N GLN A 459 -24.62 -19.20 -13.83
CA GLN A 459 -25.23 -17.95 -13.38
C GLN A 459 -24.48 -17.31 -12.21
N LEU A 460 -24.08 -18.11 -11.21
CA LEU A 460 -23.26 -17.63 -10.09
C LEU A 460 -21.90 -17.09 -10.54
N ARG A 461 -21.27 -17.71 -11.55
CA ARG A 461 -20.03 -17.20 -12.14
C ARG A 461 -20.22 -15.82 -12.78
N LYS A 462 -21.32 -15.60 -13.50
CA LYS A 462 -21.65 -14.28 -14.07
C LYS A 462 -21.88 -13.23 -12.97
N GLN A 463 -22.62 -13.58 -11.92
CA GLN A 463 -22.83 -12.69 -10.77
C GLN A 463 -21.51 -12.32 -10.08
N ASN A 464 -20.61 -13.29 -9.85
CA ASN A 464 -19.31 -13.02 -9.25
C ASN A 464 -18.44 -12.10 -10.12
N ALA A 465 -18.43 -12.30 -11.44
CA ALA A 465 -17.71 -11.41 -12.37
C ALA A 465 -18.26 -9.98 -12.36
N TRP A 466 -19.58 -9.82 -12.27
CA TRP A 466 -20.22 -8.51 -12.11
C TRP A 466 -19.83 -7.84 -10.79
N CYS A 467 -19.88 -8.58 -9.67
CA CYS A 467 -19.45 -8.08 -8.36
C CYS A 467 -17.97 -7.66 -8.34
N GLN A 468 -17.09 -8.44 -8.97
CA GLN A 468 -15.66 -8.10 -9.06
C GLN A 468 -15.42 -6.81 -9.87
N SER A 469 -16.18 -6.62 -10.94
CA SER A 469 -16.13 -5.39 -11.75
C SER A 469 -16.62 -4.18 -10.94
N GLY A 470 -17.71 -4.34 -10.18
CA GLY A 470 -18.20 -3.34 -9.24
C GLY A 470 -17.16 -3.00 -8.16
N LEU A 471 -16.52 -3.99 -7.55
CA LEU A 471 -15.46 -3.79 -6.56
C LEU A 471 -14.27 -3.02 -7.15
N LYS A 472 -13.88 -3.31 -8.39
CA LYS A 472 -12.80 -2.59 -9.09
C LYS A 472 -13.17 -1.12 -9.30
N ALA A 473 -14.40 -0.83 -9.75
CA ALA A 473 -14.89 0.53 -9.91
C ALA A 473 -14.90 1.29 -8.57
N THR A 474 -15.40 0.66 -7.49
CA THR A 474 -15.40 1.26 -6.15
C THR A 474 -13.98 1.55 -5.64
N LYS A 475 -13.00 0.66 -5.92
CA LYS A 475 -11.59 0.92 -5.58
C LYS A 475 -11.02 2.13 -6.33
N GLN A 476 -11.37 2.29 -7.60
CA GLN A 476 -10.95 3.46 -8.40
C GLN A 476 -11.60 4.76 -7.88
N GLN A 477 -12.89 4.71 -7.53
CA GLN A 477 -13.58 5.84 -6.89
C GLN A 477 -12.92 6.23 -5.57
N LEU A 478 -12.63 5.25 -4.71
CA LEU A 478 -11.93 5.50 -3.44
C LEU A 478 -10.56 6.16 -3.65
N ALA A 479 -9.80 5.74 -4.66
CA ALA A 479 -8.51 6.35 -4.99
C ALA A 479 -8.68 7.81 -5.46
N SER A 480 -9.68 8.08 -6.30
CA SER A 480 -10.03 9.45 -6.73
C SER A 480 -10.43 10.33 -5.54
N THR A 481 -11.31 9.84 -4.65
CA THR A 481 -11.73 10.57 -3.46
C THR A 481 -10.55 10.86 -2.52
N LYS A 482 -9.63 9.90 -2.33
CA LYS A 482 -8.40 10.14 -1.55
C LYS A 482 -7.54 11.24 -2.16
N HIS A 483 -7.41 11.28 -3.49
CA HIS A 483 -6.67 12.33 -4.17
C HIS A 483 -7.34 13.70 -4.01
N GLN A 484 -8.66 13.78 -4.19
CA GLN A 484 -9.43 15.01 -3.95
C GLN A 484 -9.29 15.51 -2.51
N LEU A 485 -9.33 14.61 -1.53
CA LEU A 485 -9.11 14.97 -0.13
C LEU A 485 -7.72 15.58 0.09
N ALA A 486 -6.67 15.01 -0.52
CA ALA A 486 -5.33 15.55 -0.44
C ALA A 486 -5.22 16.95 -1.08
N LEU A 487 -5.89 17.18 -2.22
CA LEU A 487 -5.96 18.50 -2.86
C LEU A 487 -6.66 19.52 -1.96
N CYS A 488 -7.81 19.15 -1.36
CA CYS A 488 -8.52 20.00 -0.41
C CYS A 488 -7.66 20.34 0.81
N GLN A 489 -6.90 19.38 1.33
CA GLN A 489 -6.01 19.59 2.47
C GLN A 489 -4.88 20.57 2.14
N ASN A 490 -4.30 20.46 0.95
CA ASN A 490 -3.32 21.41 0.43
C ASN A 490 -3.94 22.81 0.23
N GLY A 491 -5.15 22.89 -0.33
CA GLY A 491 -5.91 24.13 -0.47
C GLY A 491 -6.13 24.82 0.88
N MET A 492 -6.58 24.09 1.90
CA MET A 492 -6.75 24.63 3.26
C MET A 492 -5.43 25.18 3.84
N ASN A 493 -4.30 24.49 3.60
CA ASN A 493 -2.99 24.98 4.05
C ASN A 493 -2.60 26.28 3.36
N VAL A 494 -2.89 26.43 2.07
CA VAL A 494 -2.67 27.69 1.33
C VAL A 494 -3.56 28.79 1.88
N THR A 495 -4.86 28.54 2.05
CA THR A 495 -5.81 29.51 2.62
C THR A 495 -5.38 29.95 4.03
N LYS A 496 -4.88 29.03 4.87
CA LYS A 496 -4.34 29.35 6.19
C LYS A 496 -3.14 30.30 6.11
N LYS A 497 -2.23 30.07 5.16
CA LYS A 497 -1.08 30.96 4.92
C LYS A 497 -1.52 32.35 4.42
N GLN A 498 -2.49 32.39 3.51
CA GLN A 498 -3.07 33.64 3.01
C GLN A 498 -3.75 34.43 4.13
N LEU A 499 -4.53 33.77 4.98
CA LEU A 499 -5.18 34.38 6.14
C LEU A 499 -4.14 34.99 7.10
N ALA A 500 -3.07 34.26 7.39
CA ALA A 500 -1.97 34.78 8.22
C ALA A 500 -1.29 36.00 7.58
N SER A 501 -1.15 36.03 6.26
CA SER A 501 -0.63 37.19 5.53
C SER A 501 -1.59 38.38 5.61
N CYS A 502 -2.89 38.14 5.41
CA CYS A 502 -3.92 39.16 5.51
C CYS A 502 -3.98 39.78 6.91
N GLN A 503 -3.85 38.96 7.96
CA GLN A 503 -3.75 39.44 9.34
C GLN A 503 -2.53 40.35 9.56
N ARG A 504 -1.37 39.98 9.00
CA ARG A 504 -0.17 40.85 9.05
C ARG A 504 -0.39 42.16 8.32
N GLY A 505 -1.02 42.12 7.14
CA GLY A 505 -1.41 43.30 6.37
C GLY A 505 -2.32 44.22 7.16
N MET A 506 -3.40 43.70 7.74
CA MET A 506 -4.31 44.47 8.62
C MET A 506 -3.56 45.11 9.79
N ASN A 507 -2.67 44.39 10.46
CA ASN A 507 -1.89 44.94 11.56
C ASN A 507 -0.95 46.07 11.09
N ALA A 508 -0.37 45.95 9.90
CA ALA A 508 0.43 47.02 9.30
C ALA A 508 -0.43 48.24 8.96
N THR A 509 -1.61 48.05 8.34
CA THR A 509 -2.56 49.13 8.05
C THR A 509 -3.03 49.81 9.34
N LYS A 510 -3.29 49.06 10.42
CA LYS A 510 -3.64 49.62 11.73
C LYS A 510 -2.53 50.51 12.28
N LYS A 511 -1.27 50.09 12.14
CA LYS A 511 -0.11 50.92 12.51
C LYS A 511 -0.01 52.19 11.67
N GLN A 512 -0.22 52.07 10.35
CA GLN A 512 -0.23 53.21 9.43
C GLN A 512 -1.35 54.20 9.76
N LEU A 513 -2.55 53.71 10.08
CA LEU A 513 -3.66 54.56 10.52
C LEU A 513 -3.32 55.31 11.81
N ALA A 514 -2.69 54.63 12.78
CA ALA A 514 -2.24 55.28 14.00
C ALA A 514 -1.17 56.36 13.76
N SER A 515 -0.24 56.16 12.81
CA SER A 515 0.69 57.21 12.41
C SER A 515 0.00 58.36 11.69
N SER A 516 -0.91 58.09 10.74
CA SER A 516 -1.68 59.12 10.06
C SER A 516 -2.51 59.95 11.03
N GLN A 517 -3.12 59.32 12.04
CA GLN A 517 -3.84 60.03 13.11
C GLN A 517 -2.90 60.95 13.91
N ARG A 518 -1.68 60.50 14.23
CA ARG A 518 -0.67 61.34 14.89
C ARG A 518 -0.27 62.54 14.02
N SER A 519 -0.02 62.32 12.73
CA SER A 519 0.30 63.39 11.78
C SER A 519 -0.85 64.39 11.66
N LEU A 520 -2.09 63.92 11.54
CA LEU A 520 -3.27 64.78 11.50
C LEU A 520 -3.39 65.66 12.75
N ASN A 521 -3.18 65.08 13.93
CA ASN A 521 -3.19 65.82 15.19
C ASN A 521 -2.06 66.87 15.24
N ALA A 522 -0.87 66.54 14.71
CA ALA A 522 0.22 67.50 14.58
C ALA A 522 -0.14 68.65 13.63
N THR A 523 -0.71 68.34 12.46
CA THR A 523 -1.20 69.35 11.51
C THR A 523 -2.28 70.23 12.12
N LYS A 524 -3.20 69.66 12.92
CA LYS A 524 -4.23 70.44 13.65
C LYS A 524 -3.60 71.42 14.65
N LYS A 525 -2.54 71.01 15.35
CA LYS A 525 -1.77 71.90 16.24
C LYS A 525 -1.06 73.01 15.45
N GLN A 526 -0.45 72.67 14.32
CA GLN A 526 0.18 73.66 13.43
C GLN A 526 -0.84 74.67 12.91
N LEU A 527 -2.02 74.21 12.48
CA LEU A 527 -3.10 75.09 12.04
C LEU A 527 -3.56 76.05 13.17
N ALA A 528 -3.68 75.55 14.39
CA ALA A 528 -3.99 76.40 15.55
C ALA A 528 -2.91 77.46 15.80
N SER A 529 -1.63 77.11 15.63
CA SER A 529 -0.51 78.05 15.71
C SER A 529 -0.52 79.06 14.55
N CYS A 530 -0.86 78.64 13.33
CA CYS A 530 -1.02 79.56 12.20
C CYS A 530 -2.19 80.54 12.45
N GLN A 531 -3.29 80.06 13.03
CA GLN A 531 -4.43 80.92 13.37
C GLN A 531 -4.07 81.96 14.43
N SER A 532 -3.29 81.58 15.46
CA SER A 532 -2.82 82.55 16.46
C SER A 532 -1.85 83.56 15.85
N GLY A 533 -0.95 83.13 14.97
CA GLY A 533 -0.05 84.01 14.22
C GLY A 533 -0.80 84.99 13.29
N LEU A 534 -1.85 84.52 12.61
CA LEU A 534 -2.71 85.36 11.78
C LEU A 534 -3.45 86.41 12.64
N ASN A 535 -3.97 86.01 13.79
CA ASN A 535 -4.60 86.93 14.73
C ASN A 535 -3.63 87.99 15.25
N ALA A 536 -2.39 87.60 15.59
CA ALA A 536 -1.33 88.53 15.98
C ALA A 536 -1.01 89.50 14.84
N THR A 537 -0.89 89.02 13.60
CA THR A 537 -0.67 89.86 12.41
C THR A 537 -1.82 90.84 12.19
N LYS A 538 -3.07 90.41 12.38
CA LYS A 538 -4.25 91.29 12.32
C LYS A 538 -4.21 92.40 13.37
N GLN A 539 -3.77 92.09 14.59
CA GLN A 539 -3.56 93.09 15.65
C GLN A 539 -2.45 94.07 15.28
N GLN A 540 -1.34 93.58 14.73
CA GLN A 540 -0.25 94.43 14.23
C GLN A 540 -0.73 95.36 13.12
N LEU A 541 -1.50 94.86 12.15
CA LEU A 541 -2.08 95.69 11.09
C LEU A 541 -3.01 96.77 11.64
N THR A 542 -3.82 96.44 12.64
CA THR A 542 -4.69 97.42 13.32
C THR A 542 -3.86 98.47 14.07
N SER A 543 -2.75 98.07 14.68
CA SER A 543 -1.78 98.99 15.27
C SER A 543 -1.14 99.91 14.22
N CYS A 544 -0.72 99.36 13.08
CA CYS A 544 -0.16 100.11 11.97
C CYS A 544 -1.16 101.11 11.38
N GLN A 545 -2.44 100.72 11.27
CA GLN A 545 -3.52 101.61 10.85
C GLN A 545 -3.72 102.78 11.84
N ARG A 546 -3.66 102.51 13.15
CA ARG A 546 -3.69 103.57 14.17
C ARG A 546 -2.48 104.50 14.04
N GLY A 547 -1.29 103.95 13.80
CA GLY A 547 -0.07 104.72 13.52
C GLY A 547 -0.24 105.64 12.30
N MET A 548 -0.70 105.11 11.16
CA MET A 548 -0.98 105.91 9.96
C MET A 548 -2.00 107.03 10.21
N ASN A 549 -3.06 106.76 10.97
CA ASN A 549 -4.04 107.78 11.32
C ASN A 549 -3.44 108.89 12.19
N ALA A 550 -2.56 108.54 13.15
CA ALA A 550 -1.82 109.52 13.94
C ALA A 550 -0.88 110.37 13.07
N THR A 551 -0.17 109.76 12.11
CA THR A 551 0.65 110.50 11.13
C THR A 551 -0.20 111.44 10.27
N LYS A 552 -1.40 111.01 9.85
CA LYS A 552 -2.35 111.86 9.12
C LYS A 552 -2.79 113.07 9.95
N GLN A 553 -3.01 112.91 11.26
CA GLN A 553 -3.30 114.02 12.17
C GLN A 553 -2.11 114.97 12.33
N GLN A 554 -0.89 114.45 12.44
CA GLN A 554 0.31 115.29 12.50
C GLN A 554 0.53 116.09 11.21
N LEU A 555 0.24 115.50 10.05
CA LEU A 555 0.29 116.20 8.77
C LEU A 555 -0.70 117.38 8.73
N ALA A 556 -1.92 117.21 9.25
CA ALA A 556 -2.90 118.28 9.37
C ALA A 556 -2.41 119.40 10.32
N SER A 557 -1.73 119.08 11.42
CA SER A 557 -1.14 120.10 12.29
C SER A 557 0.02 120.87 11.62
N CYS A 558 0.82 120.21 10.78
CA CYS A 558 1.89 120.88 10.02
C CYS A 558 1.33 121.83 8.96
N GLN A 559 0.22 121.47 8.31
CA GLN A 559 -0.47 122.36 7.37
C GLN A 559 -0.99 123.64 8.05
N ASN A 560 -1.51 123.52 9.27
CA ASN A 560 -1.94 124.69 10.06
C ASN A 560 -0.75 125.57 10.51
N ALA A 561 0.40 124.97 10.84
CA ALA A 561 1.61 125.71 11.18
C ALA A 561 2.17 126.50 9.98
N LEU A 562 2.05 125.95 8.77
CA LEU A 562 2.48 126.62 7.53
C LEU A 562 1.61 127.85 7.19
N ALA A 563 0.32 127.81 7.53
CA ALA A 563 -0.60 128.94 7.32
C ALA A 563 -0.34 130.15 8.23
N GLN A 564 0.39 129.98 9.34
CA GLN A 564 0.71 131.06 10.29
C GLN A 564 2.03 131.80 9.99
N ALA A 565 2.85 131.34 9.04
CA ALA A 565 4.20 131.87 8.78
C ALA A 565 4.28 133.01 7.74
N THR A 566 3.16 133.58 7.24
CA THR A 566 3.16 134.62 6.18
C THR A 566 2.52 135.96 6.55
N LYS A 567 3.09 136.71 7.51
CA LYS A 567 2.87 138.18 7.70
C LYS A 567 4.15 138.92 8.14
N LYS A 568 4.46 140.10 7.56
CA LYS A 568 5.66 140.97 7.81
C LYS A 568 5.25 142.48 7.92
N PRO A 569 5.92 143.36 8.72
CA PRO A 569 5.32 144.59 9.30
C PRO A 569 5.75 145.98 8.71
N ALA A 570 5.11 147.05 9.20
CA ALA A 570 4.96 148.43 8.66
C ALA A 570 5.95 149.54 9.16
N LYS A 571 5.94 150.72 8.50
CA LYS A 571 6.88 151.87 8.58
C LYS A 571 6.30 153.09 9.37
N LEU A 572 7.16 153.90 10.02
CA LEU A 572 6.87 155.07 10.91
C LEU A 572 6.46 156.37 10.13
N ASP A 573 5.43 157.10 10.61
CA ASP A 573 4.89 158.36 10.03
C ASP A 573 4.64 159.47 11.10
N LEU A 574 5.20 160.67 10.91
CA LEU A 574 5.07 161.83 11.83
C LEU A 574 3.94 162.81 11.48
N SER A 575 3.24 162.60 10.36
CA SER A 575 2.20 163.51 9.87
C SER A 575 1.05 163.64 10.86
N GLY A 576 0.64 164.87 11.21
CA GLY A 576 -0.46 165.11 12.14
C GLY A 576 -0.39 166.44 12.87
N THR A 577 -1.30 166.64 13.82
CA THR A 577 -1.38 167.85 14.65
C THR A 577 -0.62 167.65 15.96
N TRP A 578 0.23 168.62 16.29
CA TRP A 578 1.10 168.58 17.47
C TRP A 578 0.97 169.87 18.26
N VAL A 579 1.04 169.77 19.58
CA VAL A 579 1.15 170.95 20.46
C VAL A 579 2.60 171.13 20.86
N GLY A 580 3.18 172.28 20.52
CA GLY A 580 4.49 172.72 20.94
C GLY A 580 4.41 173.68 22.13
N GLU A 581 5.01 173.29 23.24
CA GLU A 581 5.12 174.11 24.45
C GLU A 581 6.51 174.76 24.53
N ASN A 582 6.59 175.97 25.10
CA ASN A 582 7.79 176.81 25.23
C ASN A 582 8.25 177.57 23.97
N TYR A 583 7.33 177.93 23.07
CA TYR A 583 7.68 178.95 22.07
C TYR A 583 7.94 180.28 22.77
N THR A 584 8.85 181.11 22.25
CA THR A 584 9.12 182.43 22.83
C THR A 584 9.02 183.52 21.79
N CYS A 585 8.33 184.61 22.14
CA CYS A 585 8.24 185.81 21.31
C CYS A 585 8.44 187.07 22.18
N TYR A 586 9.14 188.07 21.66
CA TYR A 586 9.35 189.35 22.35
C TYR A 586 8.07 190.20 22.32
N GLY A 587 7.64 190.77 23.45
CA GLY A 587 6.49 191.68 23.56
C GLY A 587 6.85 193.15 23.28
N ASN A 588 5.83 194.01 23.14
CA ASN A 588 5.94 195.42 22.71
C ASN A 588 6.85 196.34 23.58
N PHE A 589 7.34 195.88 24.74
CA PHE A 589 8.31 196.58 25.61
C PHE A 589 9.63 195.80 25.84
N GLY A 590 9.95 194.79 25.01
CA GLY A 590 11.23 194.07 25.06
C GLY A 590 11.29 192.83 25.96
N GLN A 591 10.17 192.38 26.53
CA GLN A 591 10.11 191.20 27.41
C GLN A 591 9.80 189.91 26.62
N LEU A 592 10.49 188.80 26.89
CA LEU A 592 10.22 187.47 26.30
C LEU A 592 9.01 186.80 26.97
N VAL A 593 8.00 186.45 26.19
CA VAL A 593 6.81 185.71 26.65
C VAL A 593 6.86 184.29 26.10
N GLN A 594 6.65 183.30 26.98
CA GLN A 594 6.49 181.90 26.57
C GLN A 594 5.05 181.62 26.14
N ILE A 595 4.89 180.91 25.03
CA ILE A 595 3.63 180.70 24.33
C ILE A 595 3.49 179.21 24.01
N ARG A 596 2.27 178.68 24.17
CA ARG A 596 1.88 177.33 23.78
C ARG A 596 1.18 177.39 22.43
N GLU A 597 1.66 176.62 21.47
CA GLU A 597 1.24 176.74 20.08
C GLU A 597 0.94 175.39 19.46
N THR A 598 -0.15 175.31 18.71
CA THR A 598 -0.49 174.12 17.93
C THR A 598 0.09 174.25 16.53
N ILE A 599 0.70 173.17 16.04
CA ILE A 599 1.30 173.08 14.71
C ILE A 599 0.75 171.87 13.97
N ARG A 600 0.74 171.93 12.64
CA ARG A 600 0.54 170.77 11.79
C ARG A 600 1.86 170.39 11.16
N ILE A 601 2.25 169.13 11.28
CA ILE A 601 3.40 168.56 10.60
C ILE A 601 2.90 167.72 9.42
N GLU A 602 3.46 167.96 8.25
CA GLU A 602 3.26 167.15 7.05
C GLU A 602 4.60 166.51 6.68
N GLN A 603 4.61 165.17 6.62
CA GLN A 603 5.80 164.41 6.24
C GLN A 603 5.62 163.84 4.83
N THR A 604 6.56 164.16 3.93
CA THR A 604 6.64 163.54 2.60
C THR A 604 8.00 162.90 2.44
N GLY A 605 8.04 161.58 2.45
CA GLY A 605 9.28 160.83 2.55
C GLY A 605 10.02 161.14 3.85
N ASN A 606 11.23 161.68 3.76
CA ASN A 606 11.98 162.15 4.93
C ASN A 606 11.85 163.66 5.15
N SER A 607 11.20 164.41 4.27
CA SER A 607 11.01 165.86 4.45
C SER A 607 9.85 166.11 5.40
N ILE A 608 10.03 167.02 6.36
CA ILE A 608 9.01 167.46 7.30
C ILE A 608 8.85 168.97 7.25
N VAL A 609 7.60 169.43 7.17
CA VAL A 609 7.25 170.84 7.23
C VAL A 609 6.21 171.04 8.31
N ALA A 610 6.46 172.00 9.20
CA ALA A 610 5.57 172.35 10.29
C ALA A 610 5.04 173.76 10.13
N THR A 611 3.71 173.90 10.22
CA THR A 611 3.00 175.17 10.07
C THR A 611 2.25 175.51 11.35
N LYS A 612 2.35 176.76 11.83
CA LYS A 612 1.59 177.24 12.99
C LYS A 612 0.10 177.21 12.67
N ILE A 613 -0.69 176.55 13.50
CA ILE A 613 -2.16 176.63 13.45
C ILE A 613 -2.63 177.84 14.28
N THR A 614 -2.13 177.99 15.51
CA THR A 614 -2.60 179.07 16.41
C THR A 614 -1.79 180.36 16.26
N GLY A 615 -0.46 180.27 16.03
CA GLY A 615 0.41 181.40 15.66
C GLY A 615 0.63 182.46 16.74
N ASP A 616 1.78 183.12 16.68
CA ASP A 616 2.14 184.19 17.61
C ASP A 616 2.57 185.47 16.86
N ALA A 617 2.77 186.58 17.59
CA ALA A 617 3.14 187.86 16.98
C ALA A 617 4.49 187.80 16.23
N CYS A 618 5.37 186.85 16.58
CA CYS A 618 6.66 186.68 15.92
C CYS A 618 6.55 185.77 14.70
N VAL A 619 5.69 184.75 14.73
CA VAL A 619 5.37 183.86 13.61
C VAL A 619 3.85 183.62 13.57
N PRO A 620 3.09 184.40 12.77
CA PRO A 620 1.63 184.35 12.77
C PRO A 620 1.09 183.01 12.24
N ALA A 621 -0.16 182.71 12.56
CA ALA A 621 -0.84 181.51 12.12
C ALA A 621 -0.78 181.36 10.59
N GLY A 622 -0.71 180.12 10.11
CA GLY A 622 -0.53 179.79 8.69
C GLY A 622 0.91 179.89 8.19
N ASN A 623 1.83 180.48 8.97
CA ASN A 623 3.25 180.50 8.60
C ASN A 623 3.97 179.23 9.04
N ARG A 624 4.96 178.84 8.24
CA ARG A 624 5.86 177.74 8.55
C ARG A 624 6.64 178.08 9.82
N THR A 625 6.57 177.25 10.84
CA THR A 625 7.39 177.39 12.05
C THR A 625 8.76 176.73 11.90
N PHE A 626 8.84 175.61 11.20
CA PHE A 626 10.10 174.99 10.83
C PHE A 626 9.91 174.06 9.63
N ALA A 627 11.01 173.77 8.94
CA ALA A 627 11.09 172.67 7.99
C ALA A 627 12.46 172.03 8.03
N GLY A 628 12.52 170.76 7.64
CA GLY A 628 13.78 170.03 7.59
C GLY A 628 13.60 168.60 7.11
N THR A 629 14.60 167.76 7.39
CA THR A 629 14.65 166.40 6.88
C THR A 629 15.05 165.42 7.98
N LEU A 630 14.33 164.30 8.06
CA LEU A 630 14.61 163.15 8.93
C LEU A 630 15.89 162.45 8.48
N ASN A 631 16.76 162.18 9.44
CA ASN A 631 17.99 161.42 9.23
C ASN A 631 17.68 159.92 9.01
N ALA A 632 18.64 159.16 8.46
CA ALA A 632 18.43 157.77 8.01
C ALA A 632 17.91 156.80 9.08
N ASN A 633 18.13 157.09 10.37
CA ASN A 633 17.63 156.28 11.49
C ASN A 633 16.21 156.67 11.96
N ALA A 634 15.61 157.70 11.37
CA ALA A 634 14.31 158.27 11.73
C ALA A 634 14.15 158.70 13.21
N LYS A 635 15.25 158.91 13.93
CA LYS A 635 15.25 159.35 15.34
C LYS A 635 15.57 160.82 15.54
N THR A 636 16.13 161.50 14.53
CA THR A 636 16.43 162.94 14.58
C THR A 636 16.13 163.59 13.22
N ALA A 637 15.87 164.90 13.22
CA ALA A 637 15.74 165.71 12.01
C ALA A 637 16.55 167.00 12.14
N ASN A 638 17.23 167.38 11.07
CA ASN A 638 17.87 168.70 10.98
C ASN A 638 16.83 169.68 10.43
N ILE A 639 16.51 170.72 11.18
CA ILE A 639 15.44 171.67 10.85
C ILE A 639 15.95 173.12 10.81
N THR A 640 15.18 173.97 10.15
CA THR A 640 15.36 175.42 10.19
C THR A 640 14.08 176.04 10.73
N TRP A 641 14.17 176.69 11.88
CA TRP A 641 13.11 177.46 12.50
C TRP A 641 12.90 178.78 11.77
N THR A 642 11.64 179.16 11.60
CA THR A 642 11.27 180.53 11.25
C THR A 642 11.16 181.34 12.53
N THR A 643 11.81 182.50 12.57
CA THR A 643 11.79 183.42 13.71
C THR A 643 11.47 184.83 13.24
N GLY A 644 11.12 185.72 14.16
CA GLY A 644 10.77 187.10 13.83
C GLY A 644 10.61 187.95 15.08
N LEU A 645 10.41 189.24 14.87
CA LEU A 645 10.01 190.18 15.92
C LEU A 645 8.57 190.63 15.62
N PRO A 646 7.77 191.05 16.61
CA PRO A 646 6.38 191.45 16.36
C PRO A 646 6.21 192.54 15.30
N ARG A 647 7.18 193.45 15.19
CA ARG A 647 7.17 194.52 14.18
C ARG A 647 7.60 194.07 12.79
N ARG A 648 8.21 192.88 12.67
CA ARG A 648 8.61 192.21 11.42
C ARG A 648 8.44 190.68 11.57
N PRO A 649 7.20 190.16 11.55
CA PRO A 649 6.93 188.76 11.81
C PRO A 649 7.56 187.85 10.74
N ALA A 650 8.00 186.66 11.13
CA ALA A 650 8.58 185.62 10.27
C ALA A 650 9.74 186.08 9.36
N SER A 651 10.47 187.12 9.76
CA SER A 651 11.47 187.79 8.93
C SER A 651 12.87 187.16 8.97
N SER A 652 13.10 186.16 9.84
CA SER A 652 14.41 185.53 10.00
C SER A 652 14.29 184.01 10.13
N GLN A 653 15.43 183.32 10.03
CA GLN A 653 15.53 181.87 10.17
C GLN A 653 16.70 181.48 11.05
N ALA A 654 16.52 180.44 11.87
CA ALA A 654 17.54 179.89 12.75
C ALA A 654 17.65 178.38 12.55
N ARG A 655 18.87 177.85 12.40
CA ARG A 655 19.08 176.39 12.31
C ARG A 655 18.81 175.73 13.66
N GLY A 656 18.30 174.50 13.61
CA GLY A 656 17.93 173.71 14.76
C GLY A 656 17.84 172.23 14.46
N SER A 657 17.41 171.45 15.45
CA SER A 657 17.19 170.02 15.31
C SER A 657 15.97 169.56 16.07
N LEU A 658 15.35 168.47 15.59
CA LEU A 658 14.35 167.71 16.32
C LEU A 658 14.91 166.35 16.72
N THR A 659 14.55 165.89 17.92
CA THR A 659 14.79 164.54 18.41
C THR A 659 13.44 163.85 18.62
N ILE A 660 13.21 162.74 17.91
CA ILE A 660 11.99 161.93 17.97
C ILE A 660 12.19 160.86 19.03
N ILE A 661 11.35 160.92 20.06
CA ILE A 661 11.43 160.01 21.20
C ILE A 661 10.61 158.76 20.91
N ASP A 662 9.37 158.95 20.45
CA ASP A 662 8.46 157.88 20.02
C ASP A 662 7.45 158.41 18.99
N HIS A 663 6.44 157.60 18.61
CA HIS A 663 5.42 157.98 17.61
C HIS A 663 4.60 159.23 17.98
N ASN A 664 4.60 159.64 19.26
CA ASN A 664 3.72 160.66 19.81
C ASN A 664 4.45 161.82 20.51
N THR A 665 5.78 161.77 20.65
CA THR A 665 6.56 162.81 21.35
C THR A 665 7.88 163.14 20.65
N MET A 666 8.19 164.43 20.56
CA MET A 666 9.48 164.92 20.04
C MET A 666 9.89 166.25 20.68
N THR A 667 11.16 166.61 20.57
CA THR A 667 11.71 167.84 21.18
C THR A 667 12.58 168.62 20.19
N GLY A 668 12.56 169.95 20.26
CA GLY A 668 13.23 170.84 19.32
C GLY A 668 14.16 171.86 19.95
N ASN A 669 15.28 172.15 19.29
CA ASN A 669 16.33 173.09 19.72
C ASN A 669 16.69 174.06 18.56
N PRO A 670 17.13 175.32 18.78
CA PRO A 670 17.31 176.02 20.06
C PRO A 670 15.99 176.41 20.73
N GLY A 671 15.90 176.30 22.06
CA GLY A 671 14.73 176.76 22.85
C GLY A 671 13.93 175.67 23.57
N GLY A 672 14.27 174.39 23.39
CA GLY A 672 13.71 173.28 24.18
C GLY A 672 12.20 173.06 23.99
N VAL A 673 11.67 173.40 22.81
CA VAL A 673 10.24 173.27 22.50
C VAL A 673 9.86 171.79 22.52
N ARG A 674 8.87 171.41 23.33
CA ARG A 674 8.40 170.02 23.41
C ARG A 674 7.10 169.86 22.65
N PHE A 675 7.08 168.87 21.76
CA PHE A 675 5.94 168.53 20.93
C PHE A 675 5.29 167.24 21.42
N LYS A 676 3.98 167.30 21.63
CA LYS A 676 3.15 166.12 21.87
C LYS A 676 2.07 166.02 20.79
N ARG A 677 1.94 164.84 20.19
CA ARG A 677 0.93 164.57 19.16
C ARG A 677 -0.45 164.60 19.81
N ILE A 678 -1.38 165.33 19.21
CA ILE A 678 -2.79 165.24 19.58
C ILE A 678 -3.37 164.07 18.78
N PRO A 679 -3.85 162.99 19.42
CA PRO A 679 -4.53 161.92 18.70
C PRO A 679 -5.79 162.47 18.01
N PRO A 680 -6.09 162.04 16.77
CA PRO A 680 -7.38 162.38 16.16
C PRO A 680 -8.52 161.85 17.03
N LYS A 681 -9.50 162.71 17.35
CA LYS A 681 -10.74 162.34 18.04
C LYS A 681 -11.63 161.52 17.11
#